data_AF-E5VLX1-F1
#
_entry.id   AF-E5VLX1-F1
#
_cell.length_a   1.000
_cell.length_b   1.000
_cell.length_c   1.000
_cell.angle_alpha   90.00
_cell.angle_beta   90.00
_cell.angle_gamma   90.00
#
_symmetry.space_group_name_H-M   'P 1'
#
loop_
_entity.id
_entity.type
_entity.pdbx_description
1 polymer ?
#
loop_
_entity_poly.entity_id
_entity_poly.type
_entity_poly.pdbx_seq_one_letter_code
_entity_poly.pdbx_strand_id
1 'polypeptide(L)'
;MLIELSKSYRYDFKVKISQKNIELNDMKLDGDQLRLKLSEKVDALYEAKDAHNAEILKAAITQEDVSVDISDIPENKRYIAVKKGNLFIPVYKEKKKRIFVENQKNQLVEETSGDHRCYLLNRKAVPVIRDVKQNEEQFSFEIINKNIGNWQRATLYVEDPLEEEKIILGTGSVNQHGEEEKVVISLSLKDEKIIKNLYARRRQVFILYENNEQQKVCALGGEHKVFDKKYYTKERRYRFIIDPEDDFLYFTTLRVKEFLTRSAKKRAFVNRFLYPLLRLLPLKKKWIVFESMWGSKFSCNPRYLYEYIDKNHPDYTCIWSLKDECIPITGNGVRVRRLSWKYLYYMARAKYFVNNVNFADSYEKRKGQIEVQTMHGTPLKTIGLDVPGDFPTKKSEKKYIRKCKRWDYLIVQSKFVADLAPSAFKFENTIMDTGYPRTDILYSSNNEEEMGRLKEKLGLPKDKKVIMYAPTWRVRDKFELMLDLEKMKEKFSDEYVLILRLHHFSAKGWKGVPADGFVYDLTDYESIEDLYIITDILITDYSSVMFDYAVLDRPMLFFTYDLDEYRDKLRGFNIDIEKEAPGPLLYTSDEVLDAIEHLDETIENSKQRVDAFHETYIPYECENSSEKVFNMMQGK
;
A
#
# COMPACT_ATOMS: atom_id res chain seq x y z
N MET A 1 41.49 1.55 -7.28
CA MET A 1 40.59 0.87 -8.23
C MET A 1 39.16 1.01 -7.68
N LEU A 2 38.24 1.50 -8.51
CA LEU A 2 36.87 1.93 -8.17
C LEU A 2 36.12 0.97 -7.24
N ILE A 3 35.47 1.50 -6.20
CA ILE A 3 34.34 0.84 -5.53
C ILE A 3 33.12 1.71 -5.82
N GLU A 4 32.28 1.20 -6.71
CA GLU A 4 30.98 1.76 -7.04
C GLU A 4 30.06 1.56 -5.83
N LEU A 5 29.52 2.66 -5.29
CA LEU A 5 28.58 2.62 -4.17
C LEU A 5 27.19 2.24 -4.69
N SER A 6 26.66 1.12 -4.20
CA SER A 6 25.22 0.84 -4.30
C SER A 6 24.43 1.91 -3.55
N LYS A 7 23.33 2.39 -4.14
CA LYS A 7 22.53 3.53 -3.68
C LYS A 7 21.46 3.21 -2.64
N SER A 8 21.48 2.03 -2.03
CA SER A 8 20.51 1.63 -1.01
C SER A 8 21.24 0.99 0.17
N TYR A 9 21.41 1.76 1.26
CA TYR A 9 22.16 1.34 2.43
C TYR A 9 21.23 0.72 3.49
N ARG A 10 21.40 -0.58 3.76
CA ARG A 10 21.05 -1.21 5.03
C ARG A 10 22.29 -1.95 5.53
N TYR A 11 22.62 -1.78 6.81
CA TYR A 11 23.84 -2.33 7.40
C TYR A 11 23.65 -3.81 7.75
N ASP A 12 24.59 -4.66 7.33
CA ASP A 12 24.87 -5.94 8.00
C ASP A 12 25.60 -5.61 9.32
N PHE A 13 25.21 -6.18 10.45
CA PHE A 13 26.15 -6.27 11.57
C PHE A 13 27.21 -7.32 11.24
N LYS A 14 28.38 -6.84 10.78
CA LYS A 14 29.61 -7.61 10.70
C LYS A 14 30.64 -6.96 11.61
N VAL A 15 30.98 -7.60 12.72
CA VAL A 15 32.11 -7.16 13.54
C VAL A 15 33.38 -7.57 12.79
N LYS A 16 33.98 -6.62 12.06
CA LYS A 16 35.17 -6.88 11.25
C LYS A 16 36.43 -6.68 12.09
N ILE A 17 36.86 -7.74 12.76
CA ILE A 17 38.07 -7.75 13.60
C ILE A 17 39.27 -8.17 12.73
N SER A 18 39.82 -7.21 11.96
CA SER A 18 41.00 -7.32 11.08
C SER A 18 41.04 -8.52 10.11
N GLN A 19 40.92 -8.31 8.79
CA GLN A 19 41.15 -9.26 7.67
C GLN A 19 40.56 -10.70 7.74
N LYS A 20 39.96 -11.10 8.85
CA LYS A 20 39.14 -12.29 9.06
C LYS A 20 37.76 -11.82 9.53
N ASN A 21 36.73 -12.50 9.02
CA ASN A 21 35.36 -12.29 9.46
C ASN A 21 35.14 -13.18 10.69
N ILE A 22 34.79 -12.59 11.84
CA ILE A 22 34.42 -13.33 13.05
C ILE A 22 32.91 -13.51 13.04
N GLU A 23 32.46 -14.75 13.14
CA GLU A 23 31.04 -15.10 13.14
C GLU A 23 30.41 -14.90 14.52
N LEU A 24 29.16 -14.43 14.56
CA LEU A 24 28.32 -14.34 15.74
C LEU A 24 27.48 -15.61 15.84
N ASN A 25 27.66 -16.36 16.93
CA ASN A 25 27.00 -17.63 17.16
C ASN A 25 25.63 -17.47 17.82
N ASP A 26 25.53 -16.54 18.77
CA ASP A 26 24.30 -16.26 19.49
C ASP A 26 24.26 -14.80 19.96
N MET A 27 23.07 -14.27 20.19
CA MET A 27 22.85 -12.91 20.66
C MET A 27 21.56 -12.83 21.45
N LYS A 28 21.65 -12.30 22.67
CA LYS A 28 20.52 -12.18 23.58
C LYS A 28 20.58 -10.86 24.35
N LEU A 29 19.42 -10.25 24.57
CA LEU A 29 19.26 -9.12 25.47
C LEU A 29 18.80 -9.63 26.84
N ASP A 30 19.44 -9.16 27.91
CA ASP A 30 19.10 -9.50 29.30
C ASP A 30 19.03 -8.21 30.12
N GLY A 31 17.87 -7.55 30.09
CA GLY A 31 17.74 -6.16 30.57
C GLY A 31 18.59 -5.21 29.72
N ASP A 32 19.43 -4.40 30.37
CA ASP A 32 20.36 -3.48 29.71
C ASP A 32 21.68 -4.17 29.27
N GLN A 33 21.76 -5.51 29.36
CA GLN A 33 22.95 -6.25 28.96
C GLN A 33 22.77 -6.90 27.60
N LEU A 34 23.58 -6.47 26.63
CA LEU A 34 23.70 -7.15 25.35
C LEU A 34 24.76 -8.26 25.48
N ARG A 35 24.30 -9.51 25.41
CA ARG A 35 25.16 -10.70 25.41
C ARG A 35 25.40 -11.18 23.99
N LEU A 36 26.66 -11.22 23.58
CA LEU A 36 27.12 -11.69 22.27
C LEU A 36 27.98 -12.93 22.46
N LYS A 37 27.66 -14.02 21.76
CA LYS A 37 28.50 -15.21 21.71
C LYS A 37 29.24 -15.25 20.38
N LEU A 38 30.56 -15.07 20.42
CA LEU A 38 31.43 -15.02 19.25
C LEU A 38 31.93 -16.41 18.88
N SER A 39 32.45 -16.55 17.66
CA SER A 39 33.08 -17.79 17.17
C SER A 39 34.56 -17.93 17.54
N GLU A 40 35.18 -16.87 18.06
CA GLU A 40 36.54 -16.90 18.62
C GLU A 40 36.72 -15.81 19.70
N LYS A 41 37.72 -16.00 20.58
CA LYS A 41 38.00 -15.13 21.74
C LYS A 41 38.53 -13.76 21.33
N VAL A 42 38.11 -12.72 22.04
CA VAL A 42 38.57 -11.32 21.89
C VAL A 42 39.08 -10.75 23.22
N ASP A 43 40.04 -9.82 23.19
CA ASP A 43 40.72 -9.32 24.41
C ASP A 43 40.10 -8.05 25.01
N ALA A 44 39.48 -7.16 24.21
CA ALA A 44 38.82 -5.93 24.67
C ALA A 44 37.94 -5.27 23.58
N LEU A 45 36.96 -4.47 23.98
CA LEU A 45 36.12 -3.60 23.13
C LEU A 45 36.44 -2.12 23.45
N TYR A 46 36.59 -1.27 22.42
CA TYR A 46 36.88 0.15 22.60
C TYR A 46 35.92 1.03 21.77
N GLU A 47 35.74 2.28 22.20
CA GLU A 47 35.10 3.34 21.40
C GLU A 47 36.18 4.27 20.83
N ALA A 48 35.97 4.85 19.63
CA ALA A 48 36.87 5.81 18.99
C ALA A 48 36.42 7.27 19.23
N LYS A 49 37.42 8.10 19.55
CA LYS A 49 37.40 9.47 20.11
C LYS A 49 37.03 10.62 19.16
N ASP A 50 36.49 11.73 19.70
CA ASP A 50 36.77 13.11 19.23
C ASP A 50 38.23 13.46 19.55
N ALA A 51 38.75 14.54 18.98
CA ALA A 51 40.00 15.17 19.39
C ALA A 51 40.13 15.48 20.90
N HIS A 52 39.09 15.32 21.74
CA HIS A 52 39.13 15.74 23.15
C HIS A 52 38.80 14.74 24.29
N ASN A 53 38.15 13.56 24.15
CA ASN A 53 38.01 12.58 25.29
C ASN A 53 37.68 11.11 24.90
N ALA A 54 38.33 10.11 25.55
CA ALA A 54 38.37 8.68 25.17
C ALA A 54 37.81 7.82 26.29
N GLU A 55 36.58 7.37 26.09
CA GLU A 55 35.87 6.33 26.83
C GLU A 55 36.41 4.91 26.56
N ILE A 56 36.68 4.09 27.58
CA ILE A 56 36.77 2.63 27.43
C ILE A 56 35.41 2.06 27.84
N LEU A 57 34.69 1.43 26.91
CA LEU A 57 33.45 0.72 27.24
C LEU A 57 33.79 -0.52 28.07
N LYS A 58 33.13 -0.66 29.22
CA LYS A 58 33.31 -1.82 30.08
C LYS A 58 32.50 -2.98 29.52
N ALA A 59 33.19 -3.96 28.94
CA ALA A 59 32.57 -5.23 28.54
C ALA A 59 33.12 -6.35 29.41
N ALA A 60 32.24 -7.20 29.94
CA ALA A 60 32.66 -8.45 30.57
C ALA A 60 32.91 -9.46 29.45
N ILE A 61 34.17 -9.81 29.23
CA ILE A 61 34.57 -10.76 28.18
C ILE A 61 35.06 -12.05 28.84
N THR A 62 34.35 -13.15 28.57
CA THR A 62 34.70 -14.49 29.05
C THR A 62 34.76 -15.44 27.88
N GLN A 63 35.97 -15.87 27.49
CA GLN A 63 36.19 -16.76 26.35
C GLN A 63 35.55 -16.23 25.05
N GLU A 64 34.38 -16.75 24.67
CA GLU A 64 33.60 -16.41 23.49
C GLU A 64 32.39 -15.50 23.81
N ASP A 65 32.05 -15.35 25.08
CA ASP A 65 30.91 -14.54 25.54
C ASP A 65 31.37 -13.12 25.88
N VAL A 66 30.62 -12.15 25.34
CA VAL A 66 30.82 -10.72 25.55
C VAL A 66 29.52 -10.16 26.09
N SER A 67 29.56 -9.58 27.29
CA SER A 67 28.45 -8.80 27.86
C SER A 67 28.81 -7.33 27.83
N VAL A 68 27.97 -6.52 27.22
CA VAL A 68 28.13 -5.06 27.17
C VAL A 68 26.89 -4.43 27.79
N ASP A 69 27.09 -3.52 28.75
CA ASP A 69 26.01 -2.67 29.23
C ASP A 69 25.66 -1.65 28.14
N ILE A 70 24.44 -1.71 27.62
CA ILE A 70 24.01 -0.82 26.55
C ILE A 70 23.77 0.61 27.03
N SER A 71 23.64 0.83 28.35
CA SER A 71 23.55 2.16 28.95
C SER A 71 24.90 2.90 29.04
N ASP A 72 26.01 2.16 29.01
CA ASP A 72 27.38 2.71 28.98
C ASP A 72 27.76 3.26 27.57
N ILE A 73 26.90 3.08 26.56
CA ILE A 73 27.13 3.57 25.19
C ILE A 73 26.68 5.04 25.09
N PRO A 74 27.58 6.01 24.86
CA PRO A 74 27.24 7.45 24.95
C PRO A 74 26.20 7.92 23.92
N GLU A 75 25.31 8.83 24.33
CA GLU A 75 24.11 9.23 23.58
C GLU A 75 24.36 10.05 22.29
N ASN A 76 25.59 10.55 22.03
CA ASN A 76 25.86 11.50 20.93
C ASN A 76 27.25 11.31 20.26
N LYS A 77 27.25 11.05 18.95
CA LYS A 77 28.34 11.15 17.95
C LYS A 77 29.68 10.45 18.29
N ARG A 78 29.90 9.17 17.90
CA ARG A 78 31.15 8.61 17.25
C ARG A 78 31.24 7.06 17.06
N TYR A 79 32.39 6.60 16.54
CA TYR A 79 32.68 5.28 15.93
C TYR A 79 33.17 4.24 16.96
N ILE A 80 32.80 2.96 16.82
CA ILE A 80 33.42 1.86 17.59
C ILE A 80 34.79 1.53 16.96
N ALA A 81 35.82 1.23 17.75
CA ALA A 81 37.10 0.75 17.24
C ALA A 81 37.66 -0.39 18.09
N VAL A 82 38.45 -1.29 17.52
CA VAL A 82 39.08 -2.38 18.28
C VAL A 82 40.59 -2.18 18.29
N LYS A 83 41.22 -2.31 19.46
CA LYS A 83 42.68 -2.27 19.63
C LYS A 83 43.25 -3.67 19.54
N LYS A 84 44.22 -3.87 18.63
CA LYS A 84 44.97 -5.13 18.50
C LYS A 84 46.46 -4.80 18.41
N GLY A 85 47.20 -5.05 19.49
CA GLY A 85 48.57 -4.55 19.63
C GLY A 85 48.60 -3.01 19.69
N ASN A 86 49.41 -2.37 18.86
CA ASN A 86 49.59 -0.90 18.82
C ASN A 86 48.75 -0.17 17.74
N LEU A 87 47.81 -0.85 17.08
CA LEU A 87 47.00 -0.26 16.00
C LEU A 87 45.52 -0.13 16.39
N PHE A 88 44.87 0.94 15.92
CA PHE A 88 43.44 1.26 16.12
C PHE A 88 42.70 1.30 14.78
N ILE A 89 41.50 0.70 14.69
CA ILE A 89 40.72 0.59 13.44
C ILE A 89 39.24 1.01 13.69
N PRO A 90 38.68 2.00 12.95
CA PRO A 90 37.30 2.49 13.14
C PRO A 90 36.23 1.64 12.44
N VAL A 91 35.02 1.54 13.01
CA VAL A 91 33.96 0.61 12.60
C VAL A 91 32.58 1.22 12.28
N TYR A 92 32.19 2.45 12.68
CA TYR A 92 30.79 2.93 12.43
C TYR A 92 30.47 4.44 12.60
N LYS A 93 29.46 5.03 11.92
CA LYS A 93 29.01 6.44 12.09
C LYS A 93 27.51 6.58 12.50
N GLU A 94 27.26 7.50 13.43
CA GLU A 94 26.14 7.72 14.38
C GLU A 94 24.69 8.08 13.92
N LYS A 95 23.66 7.75 14.76
CA LYS A 95 22.65 8.69 15.37
C LYS A 95 21.82 8.07 16.54
N LYS A 96 21.68 8.85 17.65
CA LYS A 96 20.75 8.87 18.84
C LYS A 96 20.23 7.57 19.50
N LYS A 97 20.02 7.69 20.83
CA LYS A 97 19.61 6.71 21.86
C LYS A 97 18.92 5.45 21.31
N ARG A 98 19.57 4.30 21.53
CA ARG A 98 19.22 3.01 20.94
C ARG A 98 18.42 2.17 21.94
N ILE A 99 17.14 1.94 21.66
CA ILE A 99 16.33 0.96 22.39
C ILE A 99 16.26 -0.28 21.50
N PHE A 100 16.56 -1.45 22.06
CA PHE A 100 16.58 -2.70 21.31
C PHE A 100 15.45 -3.60 21.81
N VAL A 101 14.55 -4.01 20.92
CA VAL A 101 13.40 -4.86 21.26
C VAL A 101 13.46 -6.16 20.47
N GLU A 102 13.16 -7.27 21.14
CA GLU A 102 13.04 -8.58 20.50
C GLU A 102 11.64 -8.72 19.88
N ASN A 103 11.53 -8.85 18.56
CA ASN A 103 10.24 -9.01 17.90
C ASN A 103 9.79 -10.48 17.85
N GLN A 104 8.52 -10.71 17.51
CA GLN A 104 7.91 -12.06 17.35
C GLN A 104 8.60 -12.95 16.28
N LYS A 105 9.66 -12.46 15.61
CA LYS A 105 10.43 -13.14 14.56
C LYS A 105 11.89 -13.42 14.96
N ASN A 106 12.25 -13.37 16.26
CA ASN A 106 13.62 -13.50 16.78
C ASN A 106 14.63 -12.51 16.17
N GLN A 107 14.19 -11.28 15.94
CA GLN A 107 15.05 -10.19 15.48
C GLN A 107 15.21 -9.19 16.63
N LEU A 108 16.45 -8.77 16.90
CA LEU A 108 16.71 -7.63 17.76
C LEU A 108 16.65 -6.38 16.87
N VAL A 109 15.58 -5.61 17.06
CA VAL A 109 15.28 -4.44 16.25
C VAL A 109 15.74 -3.20 17.02
N GLU A 110 16.64 -2.41 16.42
CA GLU A 110 16.94 -1.07 16.92
C GLU A 110 15.71 -0.19 16.66
N GLU A 111 15.07 0.30 17.72
CA GLU A 111 13.97 1.24 17.68
C GLU A 111 14.55 2.64 17.38
N THR A 112 14.76 2.93 16.09
CA THR A 112 15.22 4.25 15.62
C THR A 112 14.08 5.06 15.02
N SER A 113 13.97 6.33 15.41
CA SER A 113 13.10 7.31 14.75
C SER A 113 13.70 7.74 13.41
N GLY A 114 13.22 7.10 12.34
CA GLY A 114 13.51 7.41 10.93
C GLY A 114 13.91 6.19 10.09
N ASP A 115 13.93 6.39 8.76
CA ASP A 115 14.17 5.45 7.64
C ASP A 115 15.35 4.46 7.72
N HIS A 116 16.09 4.41 8.81
CA HIS A 116 17.22 3.49 8.97
C HIS A 116 16.90 2.55 10.13
N ARG A 117 16.09 1.52 9.80
CA ARG A 117 15.92 0.33 10.66
C ARG A 117 17.21 -0.48 10.59
N CYS A 118 17.94 -0.57 11.69
CA CYS A 118 19.05 -1.51 11.81
C CYS A 118 18.51 -2.82 12.38
N TYR A 119 18.59 -3.88 11.58
CA TYR A 119 18.17 -5.21 12.01
C TYR A 119 19.41 -5.96 12.50
N LEU A 120 19.45 -6.31 13.78
CA LEU A 120 20.32 -7.38 14.25
C LEU A 120 19.59 -8.70 13.97
N LEU A 121 19.72 -9.17 12.73
CA LEU A 121 19.23 -10.47 12.31
C LEU A 121 20.19 -11.54 12.80
N ASN A 122 19.72 -12.44 13.67
CA ASN A 122 20.34 -13.75 13.75
C ASN A 122 20.04 -14.50 12.45
N ARG A 123 20.91 -14.37 11.45
CA ARG A 123 20.75 -15.01 10.13
C ARG A 123 20.71 -16.54 10.19
N LYS A 124 21.07 -17.17 11.32
CA LYS A 124 20.86 -18.62 11.52
C LYS A 124 19.39 -18.98 11.79
N ALA A 125 18.51 -18.02 12.12
CA ALA A 125 17.13 -18.28 12.54
C ALA A 125 16.06 -18.14 11.43
N VAL A 126 16.41 -17.64 10.24
CA VAL A 126 15.47 -17.43 9.13
C VAL A 126 15.65 -18.54 8.08
N PRO A 127 14.58 -19.20 7.63
CA PRO A 127 14.65 -20.13 6.51
C PRO A 127 15.21 -19.42 5.27
N VAL A 128 16.16 -20.05 4.59
CA VAL A 128 16.81 -19.50 3.40
C VAL A 128 16.46 -20.31 2.17
N ILE A 129 16.17 -19.61 1.07
CA ILE A 129 16.10 -20.24 -0.24
C ILE A 129 17.50 -20.47 -0.79
N ARG A 130 17.80 -21.72 -1.12
CA ARG A 130 19.07 -22.15 -1.73
C ARG A 130 19.00 -22.10 -3.24
N ASP A 131 17.95 -22.68 -3.80
CA ASP A 131 17.76 -22.70 -5.25
C ASP A 131 16.27 -22.75 -5.64
N VAL A 132 15.99 -22.28 -6.86
CA VAL A 132 14.74 -22.55 -7.55
C VAL A 132 15.10 -23.28 -8.84
N LYS A 133 14.49 -24.45 -9.06
CA LYS A 133 14.63 -25.18 -10.32
C LYS A 133 13.31 -25.13 -11.07
N GLN A 134 13.38 -24.94 -12.38
CA GLN A 134 12.21 -25.00 -13.25
C GLN A 134 12.28 -26.26 -14.11
N ASN A 135 11.22 -27.05 -14.04
CA ASN A 135 10.78 -27.98 -15.07
C ASN A 135 9.70 -27.26 -15.91
N GLU A 136 9.48 -27.67 -17.17
CA GLU A 136 8.42 -27.15 -18.05
C GLU A 136 7.07 -26.90 -17.35
N GLU A 137 6.69 -27.74 -16.39
CA GLU A 137 5.38 -27.66 -15.71
C GLU A 137 5.42 -27.25 -14.23
N GLN A 138 6.61 -27.15 -13.60
CA GLN A 138 6.72 -26.95 -12.15
C GLN A 138 7.96 -26.15 -11.74
N PHE A 139 7.83 -25.37 -10.66
CA PHE A 139 8.98 -24.86 -9.91
C PHE A 139 9.24 -25.75 -8.70
N SER A 140 10.51 -26.04 -8.42
CA SER A 140 10.96 -26.71 -7.21
C SER A 140 11.80 -25.72 -6.40
N PHE A 141 11.38 -25.43 -5.17
CA PHE A 141 12.06 -24.60 -4.20
C PHE A 141 12.86 -25.49 -3.27
N GLU A 142 14.17 -25.24 -3.16
CA GLU A 142 15.01 -25.87 -2.14
C GLU A 142 15.21 -24.86 -1.02
N ILE A 143 14.66 -25.16 0.15
CA ILE A 143 14.66 -24.29 1.32
C ILE A 143 15.41 -25.00 2.45
N ILE A 144 16.27 -24.25 3.12
CA ILE A 144 17.06 -24.72 4.26
C ILE A 144 16.67 -23.89 5.48
N ASN A 145 16.43 -24.57 6.60
CA ASN A 145 16.22 -23.93 7.88
C ASN A 145 17.25 -24.48 8.88
N LYS A 146 18.09 -23.60 9.44
CA LYS A 146 19.10 -23.99 10.44
C LYS A 146 18.56 -23.96 11.87
N ASN A 147 17.29 -23.57 12.04
CA ASN A 147 16.64 -23.49 13.35
C ASN A 147 15.72 -24.70 13.53
N ILE A 148 16.21 -25.70 14.28
CA ILE A 148 15.62 -27.03 14.44
C ILE A 148 14.36 -26.90 15.31
N GLY A 149 13.18 -27.15 14.73
CA GLY A 149 11.91 -27.12 15.45
C GLY A 149 11.12 -28.42 15.39
N ASN A 150 11.74 -29.50 14.89
CA ASN A 150 11.07 -30.78 14.62
C ASN A 150 9.79 -30.59 13.80
N TRP A 151 9.87 -29.75 12.76
CA TRP A 151 8.75 -29.51 11.88
C TRP A 151 8.52 -30.73 10.99
N GLN A 152 7.26 -31.03 10.67
CA GLN A 152 6.90 -32.16 9.81
C GLN A 152 6.55 -31.70 8.40
N ARG A 153 5.86 -30.55 8.31
CA ARG A 153 5.35 -29.99 7.07
C ARG A 153 5.73 -28.53 6.94
N ALA A 154 5.97 -28.11 5.71
CA ALA A 154 6.20 -26.73 5.36
C ALA A 154 5.39 -26.33 4.13
N THR A 155 4.72 -25.19 4.22
CA THR A 155 3.85 -24.65 3.16
C THR A 155 4.37 -23.29 2.72
N LEU A 156 4.70 -23.17 1.44
CA LEU A 156 5.11 -21.91 0.82
C LEU A 156 3.86 -21.18 0.32
N TYR A 157 3.72 -19.90 0.63
CA TYR A 157 2.57 -19.12 0.20
C TYR A 157 2.91 -17.64 -0.02
N VAL A 158 2.03 -16.95 -0.74
CA VAL A 158 1.98 -15.49 -0.82
C VAL A 158 0.60 -15.03 -0.34
N GLU A 159 0.53 -13.84 0.26
CA GLU A 159 -0.74 -13.29 0.75
C GLU A 159 -1.42 -12.46 -0.35
N ASP A 160 -2.72 -12.67 -0.53
CA ASP A 160 -3.57 -11.80 -1.35
C ASP A 160 -4.26 -10.77 -0.44
N PRO A 161 -3.85 -9.48 -0.50
CA PRO A 161 -4.38 -8.46 0.40
C PRO A 161 -5.87 -8.14 0.17
N LEU A 162 -6.44 -8.51 -1.00
CA LEU A 162 -7.83 -8.24 -1.33
C LEU A 162 -8.79 -9.33 -0.84
N GLU A 163 -8.42 -10.60 -0.99
CA GLU A 163 -9.25 -11.74 -0.56
C GLU A 163 -8.94 -12.22 0.86
N GLU A 164 -7.86 -11.72 1.46
CA GLU A 164 -7.33 -12.22 2.75
C GLU A 164 -6.98 -13.73 2.70
N GLU A 165 -6.78 -14.25 1.49
CA GLU A 165 -6.44 -15.64 1.25
C GLU A 165 -4.92 -15.83 1.13
N LYS A 166 -4.44 -16.93 1.70
CA LYS A 166 -3.09 -17.44 1.44
C LYS A 166 -3.09 -18.19 0.12
N ILE A 167 -2.43 -17.64 -0.89
CA ILE A 167 -2.20 -18.35 -2.15
C ILE A 167 -1.04 -19.32 -1.91
N ILE A 168 -1.40 -20.58 -1.65
CA ILE A 168 -0.44 -21.67 -1.47
C ILE A 168 0.32 -21.88 -2.79
N LEU A 169 1.63 -21.65 -2.76
CA LEU A 169 2.51 -21.96 -3.87
C LEU A 169 2.82 -23.47 -3.90
N GLY A 170 2.92 -24.09 -2.73
CA GLY A 170 3.08 -25.54 -2.61
C GLY A 170 3.35 -25.96 -1.17
N THR A 171 3.33 -27.27 -0.94
CA THR A 171 3.62 -27.88 0.36
C THR A 171 4.67 -28.98 0.20
N GLY A 172 5.53 -29.13 1.19
CA GLY A 172 6.57 -30.16 1.22
C GLY A 172 6.76 -30.73 2.63
N SER A 173 7.28 -31.95 2.70
CA SER A 173 7.72 -32.56 3.95
C SER A 173 9.09 -32.02 4.35
N VAL A 174 9.26 -31.75 5.65
CA VAL A 174 10.52 -31.31 6.22
C VAL A 174 11.36 -32.54 6.52
N ASN A 175 12.57 -32.59 5.96
CA ASN A 175 13.51 -33.70 6.21
C ASN A 175 14.73 -33.15 6.95
N GLN A 176 15.15 -33.83 8.01
CA GLN A 176 16.41 -33.51 8.68
C GLN A 176 17.60 -33.99 7.84
N HIS A 177 18.58 -33.12 7.65
CA HIS A 177 19.80 -33.42 6.91
C HIS A 177 21.01 -32.81 7.62
N GLY A 178 21.51 -33.50 8.66
CA GLY A 178 22.59 -33.00 9.51
C GLY A 178 22.07 -31.98 10.53
N GLU A 179 22.74 -30.84 10.66
CA GLU A 179 22.33 -29.71 11.53
C GLU A 179 21.26 -28.79 10.89
N GLU A 180 20.75 -29.15 9.71
CA GLU A 180 19.81 -28.34 8.95
C GLU A 180 18.55 -29.13 8.59
N GLU A 181 17.40 -28.45 8.58
CA GLU A 181 16.16 -28.95 8.00
C GLU A 181 16.10 -28.55 6.53
N LYS A 182 15.84 -29.52 5.65
CA LYS A 182 15.69 -29.30 4.22
C LYS A 182 14.25 -29.56 3.81
N VAL A 183 13.69 -28.62 3.07
CA VAL A 183 12.36 -28.72 2.48
C VAL A 183 12.48 -28.54 0.98
N VAL A 184 11.87 -29.46 0.23
CA VAL A 184 11.64 -29.30 -1.21
C VAL A 184 10.15 -29.07 -1.41
N ILE A 185 9.80 -27.89 -1.90
CA ILE A 185 8.41 -27.52 -2.20
C ILE A 185 8.24 -27.40 -3.70
N SER A 186 7.17 -27.96 -4.25
CA SER A 186 6.88 -27.83 -5.68
C SER A 186 5.64 -26.98 -5.92
N LEU A 187 5.76 -26.05 -6.87
CA LEU A 187 4.69 -25.21 -7.37
C LEU A 187 4.30 -25.64 -8.78
N SER A 188 3.04 -26.02 -8.95
CA SER A 188 2.48 -26.37 -10.24
C SER A 188 2.13 -25.13 -11.05
N LEU A 189 2.75 -24.99 -12.23
CA LEU A 189 2.38 -23.95 -13.21
C LEU A 189 1.11 -24.29 -13.98
N LYS A 190 0.45 -25.43 -13.70
CA LYS A 190 -0.87 -25.77 -14.24
C LYS A 190 -2.02 -25.25 -13.37
N ASP A 191 -1.74 -24.85 -12.14
CA ASP A 191 -2.77 -24.35 -11.24
C ASP A 191 -3.25 -22.97 -11.69
N GLU A 192 -4.46 -22.93 -12.24
CA GLU A 192 -5.07 -21.69 -12.70
C GLU A 192 -5.29 -20.70 -11.56
N LYS A 193 -5.59 -21.12 -10.33
CA LYS A 193 -5.75 -20.18 -9.19
C LYS A 193 -4.45 -19.43 -8.94
N ILE A 194 -3.34 -20.14 -9.00
CA ILE A 194 -2.01 -19.54 -8.87
C ILE A 194 -1.78 -18.61 -10.07
N ILE A 195 -1.79 -19.10 -11.31
CA ILE A 195 -1.49 -18.26 -12.50
C ILE A 195 -2.39 -17.01 -12.62
N LYS A 196 -3.68 -17.13 -12.29
CA LYS A 196 -4.68 -16.05 -12.38
C LYS A 196 -4.40 -14.98 -11.31
N ASN A 197 -4.00 -15.36 -10.10
CA ASN A 197 -3.77 -14.43 -8.98
C ASN A 197 -2.30 -14.03 -8.77
N LEU A 198 -1.37 -14.58 -9.56
CA LEU A 198 0.04 -14.18 -9.54
C LEU A 198 0.25 -12.79 -10.16
N TYR A 199 -0.02 -11.79 -9.33
CA TYR A 199 0.10 -10.34 -9.49
C TYR A 199 1.46 -9.89 -10.11
N ALA A 200 1.53 -8.83 -10.95
CA ALA A 200 2.79 -8.27 -11.50
C ALA A 200 3.43 -7.15 -10.64
N ARG A 201 3.27 -7.24 -9.32
CA ARG A 201 4.07 -6.56 -8.28
C ARG A 201 4.85 -7.63 -7.55
N ARG A 202 5.89 -7.14 -6.93
CA ARG A 202 6.71 -7.78 -5.92
C ARG A 202 5.83 -8.29 -4.76
N ARG A 203 5.73 -9.61 -4.59
CA ARG A 203 5.04 -10.28 -3.47
C ARG A 203 6.05 -10.97 -2.56
N GLN A 204 6.04 -10.66 -1.28
CA GLN A 204 6.89 -11.35 -0.32
C GLN A 204 6.44 -12.79 -0.19
N VAL A 205 7.39 -13.71 -0.15
CA VAL A 205 7.12 -15.14 -0.02
C VAL A 205 7.30 -15.56 1.44
N PHE A 206 6.29 -16.24 1.97
CA PHE A 206 6.27 -16.75 3.34
C PHE A 206 6.32 -18.27 3.34
N ILE A 207 6.87 -18.83 4.41
CA ILE A 207 6.86 -20.26 4.70
C ILE A 207 6.19 -20.49 6.06
N LEU A 208 5.18 -21.34 6.07
CA LEU A 208 4.51 -21.82 7.28
C LEU A 208 5.05 -23.21 7.60
N TYR A 209 5.72 -23.35 8.74
CA TYR A 209 6.11 -24.63 9.30
C TYR A 209 5.04 -25.13 10.27
N GLU A 210 4.78 -26.44 10.24
CA GLU A 210 3.75 -27.07 11.06
C GLU A 210 4.25 -28.42 11.60
N ASN A 211 3.89 -28.70 12.84
CA ASN A 211 3.91 -30.03 13.44
C ASN A 211 2.58 -30.27 14.17
N ASN A 212 2.46 -31.38 14.91
CA ASN A 212 1.21 -31.73 15.60
C ASN A 212 0.82 -30.77 16.75
N GLU A 213 1.73 -29.90 17.21
CA GLU A 213 1.55 -29.09 18.42
C GLU A 213 1.55 -27.58 18.14
N GLN A 214 2.22 -27.12 17.08
CA GLN A 214 2.45 -25.71 16.80
C GLN A 214 2.61 -25.40 15.31
N GLN A 215 2.39 -24.12 14.98
CA GLN A 215 2.61 -23.53 13.67
C GLN A 215 3.52 -22.31 13.78
N LYS A 216 4.39 -22.10 12.79
CA LYS A 216 5.28 -20.93 12.73
C LYS A 216 5.37 -20.36 11.32
N VAL A 217 5.03 -19.07 11.18
CA VAL A 217 5.20 -18.32 9.93
C VAL A 217 6.55 -17.62 9.94
N CYS A 218 7.33 -17.85 8.90
CA CYS A 218 8.60 -17.17 8.67
C CYS A 218 8.59 -16.48 7.30
N ALA A 219 9.20 -15.30 7.21
CA ALA A 219 9.59 -14.75 5.92
C ALA A 219 10.75 -15.58 5.35
N LEU A 220 10.78 -15.79 4.04
CA LEU A 220 11.83 -16.58 3.40
C LEU A 220 12.98 -15.66 2.96
N GLY A 221 14.19 -15.91 3.48
CA GLY A 221 15.39 -15.14 3.16
C GLY A 221 16.29 -15.80 2.11
N GLY A 222 17.50 -15.28 1.93
CA GLY A 222 18.51 -15.80 0.99
C GLY A 222 19.75 -16.36 1.61
N GLU A 223 20.23 -17.49 1.08
CA GLU A 223 21.55 -18.01 1.43
C GLU A 223 22.68 -17.14 0.82
N HIS A 224 22.40 -16.43 -0.28
CA HIS A 224 23.35 -15.58 -0.99
C HIS A 224 22.79 -14.18 -1.28
N LYS A 225 23.65 -13.14 -1.22
CA LYS A 225 23.28 -11.73 -1.51
C LYS A 225 22.79 -11.47 -2.94
N VAL A 226 22.95 -12.43 -3.86
CA VAL A 226 22.58 -12.27 -5.27
C VAL A 226 21.72 -13.46 -5.70
N PHE A 227 20.47 -13.46 -5.27
CA PHE A 227 19.46 -14.41 -5.74
C PHE A 227 18.47 -13.68 -6.65
N ASP A 228 18.61 -13.83 -7.97
CA ASP A 228 17.72 -13.29 -8.99
C ASP A 228 17.54 -14.32 -10.11
N LYS A 229 16.54 -15.19 -9.98
CA LYS A 229 16.25 -16.24 -10.96
C LYS A 229 15.06 -15.83 -11.83
N LYS A 230 15.23 -15.93 -13.15
CA LYS A 230 14.20 -15.61 -14.15
C LYS A 230 13.89 -16.85 -14.98
N TYR A 231 12.61 -17.11 -15.13
CA TYR A 231 12.05 -18.27 -15.81
C TYR A 231 11.06 -17.80 -16.84
N TYR A 232 10.99 -18.48 -17.97
CA TYR A 232 10.17 -18.06 -19.10
C TYR A 232 9.27 -19.21 -19.54
N THR A 233 8.00 -18.88 -19.73
CA THR A 233 7.04 -19.69 -20.46
C THR A 233 6.67 -18.96 -21.75
N LYS A 234 5.89 -19.62 -22.60
CA LYS A 234 5.36 -19.02 -23.84
C LYS A 234 4.57 -17.73 -23.58
N GLU A 235 3.98 -17.56 -22.39
CA GLU A 235 3.10 -16.43 -22.09
C GLU A 235 3.68 -15.47 -21.06
N ARG A 236 4.47 -15.95 -20.10
CA ARG A 236 4.90 -15.22 -18.90
C ARG A 236 6.37 -15.46 -18.56
N ARG A 237 6.98 -14.48 -17.93
CA ARG A 237 8.25 -14.55 -17.22
C ARG A 237 7.91 -14.57 -15.73
N TYR A 238 8.46 -15.53 -15.02
CA TYR A 238 8.44 -15.60 -13.57
C TYR A 238 9.81 -15.19 -13.05
N ARG A 239 9.88 -14.43 -11.97
CA ARG A 239 11.15 -14.01 -11.37
C ARG A 239 11.05 -14.09 -9.86
N PHE A 240 11.97 -14.84 -9.28
CA PHE A 240 12.20 -14.93 -7.85
C PHE A 240 13.45 -14.12 -7.54
N ILE A 241 13.31 -13.11 -6.69
CA ILE A 241 14.38 -12.16 -6.39
C ILE A 241 14.43 -11.90 -4.90
N ILE A 242 15.63 -11.87 -4.35
CA ILE A 242 15.84 -11.39 -2.99
C ILE A 242 16.05 -9.88 -3.05
N ASP A 243 15.30 -9.15 -2.23
CA ASP A 243 15.49 -7.72 -2.15
C ASP A 243 16.85 -7.39 -1.56
N PRO A 244 17.70 -6.60 -2.26
CA PRO A 244 18.89 -6.05 -1.62
C PRO A 244 18.56 -5.12 -0.44
N GLU A 245 17.33 -4.62 -0.34
CA GLU A 245 16.90 -3.84 0.81
C GLU A 245 16.57 -4.73 2.01
N ASP A 246 15.63 -5.68 1.93
CA ASP A 246 15.17 -6.45 3.10
C ASP A 246 15.67 -7.88 3.22
N ASP A 247 16.51 -8.35 2.29
CA ASP A 247 17.03 -9.72 2.22
C ASP A 247 15.92 -10.81 2.16
N PHE A 248 14.67 -10.45 1.87
CA PHE A 248 13.57 -11.40 1.71
C PHE A 248 13.31 -11.76 0.26
N LEU A 249 12.79 -12.97 0.06
CA LEU A 249 12.40 -13.49 -1.23
C LEU A 249 11.09 -12.87 -1.68
N TYR A 250 11.13 -12.37 -2.90
CA TYR A 250 9.99 -11.85 -3.61
C TYR A 250 9.73 -12.61 -4.90
N PHE A 251 8.45 -12.82 -5.17
CA PHE A 251 7.96 -13.34 -6.43
C PHE A 251 7.38 -12.23 -7.30
N THR A 252 7.70 -12.26 -8.59
CA THR A 252 7.15 -11.35 -9.60
C THR A 252 6.82 -12.09 -10.89
N THR A 253 5.76 -11.67 -11.58
CA THR A 253 5.44 -12.16 -12.92
C THR A 253 5.43 -11.01 -13.94
N LEU A 254 5.73 -11.33 -15.20
CA LEU A 254 5.64 -10.38 -16.31
C LEU A 254 5.17 -11.11 -17.56
N ARG A 255 4.14 -10.60 -18.25
CA ARG A 255 3.69 -11.22 -19.50
C ARG A 255 4.68 -10.95 -20.64
N VAL A 256 5.01 -11.99 -21.41
CA VAL A 256 6.00 -11.95 -22.50
C VAL A 256 5.34 -11.94 -23.89
N LYS A 257 4.13 -12.49 -24.01
CA LYS A 257 3.47 -12.69 -25.31
C LYS A 257 2.15 -11.96 -25.45
N GLU A 258 2.12 -10.95 -26.31
CA GLU A 258 0.90 -10.51 -26.99
C GLU A 258 1.22 -9.97 -28.40
N PHE A 259 1.20 -10.85 -29.42
CA PHE A 259 1.74 -10.53 -30.74
C PHE A 259 1.10 -9.31 -31.40
N LEU A 260 -0.23 -9.17 -31.27
CA LEU A 260 -1.04 -8.15 -31.97
C LEU A 260 -0.91 -6.75 -31.39
N THR A 261 -0.52 -6.62 -30.12
CA THR A 261 -0.50 -5.33 -29.40
C THR A 261 0.85 -5.06 -28.71
N ARG A 262 1.87 -5.88 -29.01
CA ARG A 262 3.23 -5.79 -28.41
C ARG A 262 3.89 -4.44 -28.62
N SER A 263 3.76 -3.86 -29.82
CA SER A 263 4.43 -2.60 -30.19
C SER A 263 3.42 -1.50 -30.49
N ALA A 264 3.85 -0.24 -30.40
CA ALA A 264 3.02 0.92 -30.74
C ALA A 264 2.50 0.84 -32.18
N LYS A 265 3.34 0.43 -33.15
CA LYS A 265 2.94 0.24 -34.56
C LYS A 265 1.84 -0.81 -34.71
N LYS A 266 1.97 -1.96 -34.03
CA LYS A 266 0.94 -3.01 -34.08
C LYS A 266 -0.36 -2.58 -33.40
N ARG A 267 -0.28 -1.91 -32.24
CA ARG A 267 -1.47 -1.32 -31.60
C ARG A 267 -2.16 -0.32 -32.51
N ALA A 268 -1.41 0.54 -33.20
CA ALA A 268 -1.97 1.47 -34.17
C ALA A 268 -2.67 0.74 -35.33
N PHE A 269 -2.07 -0.33 -35.87
CA PHE A 269 -2.70 -1.17 -36.90
C PHE A 269 -4.00 -1.81 -36.39
N VAL A 270 -3.96 -2.46 -35.22
CA VAL A 270 -5.13 -3.11 -34.62
C VAL A 270 -6.25 -2.09 -34.38
N ASN A 271 -5.93 -0.92 -33.82
CA ASN A 271 -6.91 0.14 -33.58
C ASN A 271 -7.48 0.74 -34.87
N ARG A 272 -6.67 0.85 -35.93
CA ARG A 272 -7.09 1.44 -37.21
C ARG A 272 -7.94 0.48 -38.05
N PHE A 273 -7.63 -0.81 -38.04
CA PHE A 273 -8.23 -1.78 -38.96
C PHE A 273 -9.09 -2.82 -38.26
N LEU A 274 -8.58 -3.48 -37.21
CA LEU A 274 -9.28 -4.60 -36.58
C LEU A 274 -10.38 -4.16 -35.62
N TYR A 275 -10.14 -3.14 -34.80
CA TYR A 275 -11.15 -2.64 -33.85
C TYR A 275 -12.44 -2.15 -34.55
N PRO A 276 -12.38 -1.38 -35.66
CA PRO A 276 -13.57 -1.05 -36.44
C PRO A 276 -14.34 -2.28 -36.95
N LEU A 277 -13.64 -3.33 -37.42
CA LEU A 277 -14.27 -4.57 -37.86
C LEU A 277 -14.97 -5.31 -36.72
N LEU A 278 -14.37 -5.36 -35.53
CA LEU A 278 -14.99 -5.96 -34.35
C LEU A 278 -16.29 -5.23 -33.94
N ARG A 279 -16.39 -3.92 -34.20
CA ARG A 279 -17.61 -3.13 -33.95
C ARG A 279 -18.74 -3.41 -34.95
N LEU A 280 -18.54 -4.23 -35.96
CA LEU A 280 -19.62 -4.74 -36.83
C LEU A 280 -20.32 -5.95 -36.20
N LEU A 281 -19.70 -6.62 -35.22
CA LEU A 281 -20.31 -7.75 -34.52
C LEU A 281 -21.44 -7.30 -33.59
N PRO A 282 -22.46 -8.14 -33.33
CA PRO A 282 -23.56 -7.80 -32.42
C PRO A 282 -23.08 -7.43 -31.02
N LEU A 283 -23.75 -6.43 -30.43
CA LEU A 283 -23.58 -6.05 -29.03
C LEU A 283 -24.01 -7.21 -28.11
N LYS A 284 -23.23 -7.43 -27.05
CA LYS A 284 -23.55 -8.35 -25.97
C LYS A 284 -24.26 -7.57 -24.87
N LYS A 285 -25.58 -7.75 -24.79
CA LYS A 285 -26.49 -6.95 -23.95
C LYS A 285 -26.18 -7.04 -22.45
N LYS A 286 -25.62 -8.15 -21.98
CA LYS A 286 -25.30 -8.38 -20.55
C LYS A 286 -23.80 -8.33 -20.24
N TRP A 287 -23.02 -7.62 -21.07
CA TRP A 287 -21.59 -7.43 -20.82
C TRP A 287 -21.33 -6.01 -20.32
N ILE A 288 -20.59 -5.90 -19.23
CA ILE A 288 -20.23 -4.64 -18.59
C ILE A 288 -18.71 -4.55 -18.46
N VAL A 289 -18.10 -3.49 -18.98
CA VAL A 289 -16.67 -3.23 -18.82
C VAL A 289 -16.43 -2.19 -17.74
N PHE A 290 -15.62 -2.53 -16.75
CA PHE A 290 -15.20 -1.67 -15.63
C PHE A 290 -13.75 -1.23 -15.80
N GLU A 291 -13.44 0.02 -15.48
CA GLU A 291 -12.07 0.54 -15.39
C GLU A 291 -11.95 1.58 -14.26
N SER A 292 -10.98 1.42 -13.36
CA SER A 292 -10.68 2.41 -12.31
C SER A 292 -9.26 2.96 -12.48
N MET A 293 -9.10 4.29 -12.39
CA MET A 293 -7.80 4.98 -12.47
C MET A 293 -6.94 4.53 -13.67
N TRP A 294 -7.51 4.54 -14.87
CA TRP A 294 -6.92 4.04 -16.12
C TRP A 294 -6.45 2.57 -16.07
N GLY A 295 -7.17 1.76 -15.29
CA GLY A 295 -6.91 0.34 -15.06
C GLY A 295 -5.76 0.08 -14.09
N SER A 296 -5.30 1.07 -13.32
CA SER A 296 -4.17 0.88 -12.42
C SER A 296 -4.54 0.23 -11.09
N LYS A 297 -5.83 0.22 -10.74
CA LYS A 297 -6.35 -0.29 -9.46
C LYS A 297 -7.70 -0.97 -9.64
N PHE A 298 -8.02 -1.89 -8.72
CA PHE A 298 -9.37 -2.38 -8.46
C PHE A 298 -9.91 -1.63 -7.24
N SER A 299 -10.59 -0.50 -7.45
CA SER A 299 -10.95 0.42 -6.37
C SER A 299 -12.05 1.42 -6.76
N CYS A 300 -12.56 2.16 -5.77
CA CYS A 300 -13.50 3.29 -5.91
C CYS A 300 -14.88 2.84 -6.46
N ASN A 301 -15.72 3.78 -6.90
CA ASN A 301 -17.08 3.54 -7.36
C ASN A 301 -17.23 2.38 -8.38
N PRO A 302 -16.32 2.20 -9.37
CA PRO A 302 -16.41 1.06 -10.27
C PRO A 302 -16.27 -0.30 -9.58
N ARG A 303 -15.48 -0.40 -8.49
CA ARG A 303 -15.30 -1.64 -7.71
C ARG A 303 -16.59 -2.05 -7.03
N TYR A 304 -17.17 -1.15 -6.24
CA TYR A 304 -18.35 -1.48 -5.43
C TYR A 304 -19.59 -1.73 -6.30
N LEU A 305 -19.76 -0.99 -7.40
CA LEU A 305 -20.81 -1.29 -8.37
C LEU A 305 -20.60 -2.67 -9.04
N TYR A 306 -19.34 -3.03 -9.33
CA TYR A 306 -19.04 -4.35 -9.84
C TYR A 306 -19.35 -5.45 -8.83
N GLU A 307 -18.93 -5.30 -7.57
CA GLU A 307 -19.14 -6.29 -6.51
C GLU A 307 -20.64 -6.53 -6.29
N TYR A 308 -21.43 -5.44 -6.28
CA TYR A 308 -22.89 -5.54 -6.25
C TYR A 308 -23.45 -6.34 -7.43
N ILE A 309 -23.03 -6.05 -8.67
CA ILE A 309 -23.55 -6.72 -9.87
C ILE A 309 -23.09 -8.17 -9.95
N ASP A 310 -21.82 -8.47 -9.65
CA ASP A 310 -21.27 -9.83 -9.69
C ASP A 310 -22.00 -10.75 -8.69
N LYS A 311 -22.33 -10.22 -7.51
CA LYS A 311 -23.07 -10.93 -6.47
C LYS A 311 -24.56 -11.11 -6.80
N ASN A 312 -25.25 -10.05 -7.20
CA ASN A 312 -26.72 -10.03 -7.31
C ASN A 312 -27.26 -10.32 -8.72
N HIS A 313 -26.42 -10.19 -9.75
CA HIS A 313 -26.79 -10.32 -11.16
C HIS A 313 -25.80 -11.21 -11.93
N PRO A 314 -25.67 -12.51 -11.56
CA PRO A 314 -24.71 -13.44 -12.19
C PRO A 314 -24.99 -13.72 -13.67
N ASP A 315 -26.14 -13.27 -14.19
CA ASP A 315 -26.46 -13.31 -15.62
C ASP A 315 -25.68 -12.27 -16.44
N TYR A 316 -25.04 -11.31 -15.79
CA TYR A 316 -24.11 -10.36 -16.40
C TYR A 316 -22.68 -10.88 -16.37
N THR A 317 -21.98 -10.64 -17.48
CA THR A 317 -20.53 -10.85 -17.54
C THR A 317 -19.84 -9.53 -17.25
N CYS A 318 -19.21 -9.46 -16.09
CA CYS A 318 -18.37 -8.33 -15.69
C CYS A 318 -16.95 -8.50 -16.24
N ILE A 319 -16.44 -7.45 -16.88
CA ILE A 319 -15.10 -7.44 -17.48
C ILE A 319 -14.29 -6.29 -16.86
N TRP A 320 -13.17 -6.61 -16.22
CA TRP A 320 -12.27 -5.63 -15.61
C TRP A 320 -11.09 -5.30 -16.52
N SER A 321 -11.00 -4.04 -16.95
CA SER A 321 -9.87 -3.49 -17.70
C SER A 321 -8.77 -3.04 -16.74
N LEU A 322 -7.62 -3.71 -16.80
CA LEU A 322 -6.51 -3.49 -15.88
C LEU A 322 -5.19 -3.31 -16.66
N LYS A 323 -4.30 -2.41 -16.24
CA LYS A 323 -2.95 -2.27 -16.83
C LYS A 323 -2.19 -3.59 -16.74
N ASP A 324 -2.40 -4.29 -15.63
CA ASP A 324 -1.97 -5.66 -15.40
C ASP A 324 -3.20 -6.51 -15.02
N GLU A 325 -3.52 -7.50 -15.83
CA GLU A 325 -4.65 -8.42 -15.61
C GLU A 325 -4.45 -9.35 -14.41
N CYS A 326 -3.27 -9.31 -13.77
CA CYS A 326 -2.98 -10.06 -12.55
C CYS A 326 -3.34 -9.29 -11.28
N ILE A 327 -3.76 -8.02 -11.39
CA ILE A 327 -4.39 -7.31 -10.28
C ILE A 327 -5.58 -8.15 -9.80
N PRO A 328 -5.71 -8.44 -8.48
CA PRO A 328 -6.79 -9.28 -8.01
C PRO A 328 -8.06 -8.45 -8.07
N ILE A 329 -9.16 -9.16 -8.23
CA ILE A 329 -10.50 -8.60 -8.13
C ILE A 329 -11.28 -9.62 -7.32
N THR A 330 -12.21 -9.12 -6.52
CA THR A 330 -13.21 -9.95 -5.84
C THR A 330 -14.14 -10.60 -6.86
N GLY A 331 -14.77 -11.72 -6.52
CA GLY A 331 -15.79 -12.36 -7.36
C GLY A 331 -15.29 -12.95 -8.68
N ASN A 332 -16.18 -13.04 -9.68
CA ASN A 332 -15.99 -13.87 -10.87
C ASN A 332 -15.62 -13.11 -12.16
N GLY A 333 -15.38 -11.81 -12.06
CA GLY A 333 -15.10 -10.94 -13.20
C GLY A 333 -13.96 -11.41 -14.11
N VAL A 334 -14.13 -11.16 -15.41
CA VAL A 334 -13.10 -11.45 -16.42
C VAL A 334 -12.06 -10.34 -16.40
N ARG A 335 -10.84 -10.66 -15.97
CA ARG A 335 -9.71 -9.73 -16.00
C ARG A 335 -9.11 -9.63 -17.39
N VAL A 336 -8.91 -8.40 -17.85
CA VAL A 336 -8.42 -8.13 -19.20
C VAL A 336 -7.38 -7.03 -19.19
N ARG A 337 -6.24 -7.31 -19.79
CA ARG A 337 -5.18 -6.32 -19.92
C ARG A 337 -5.62 -5.16 -20.82
N ARG A 338 -5.56 -3.93 -20.30
CA ARG A 338 -5.89 -2.70 -21.00
C ARG A 338 -5.07 -2.55 -22.29
N LEU A 339 -5.73 -2.15 -23.37
CA LEU A 339 -5.16 -2.04 -24.74
C LEU A 339 -4.69 -3.37 -25.37
N SER A 340 -5.03 -4.52 -24.78
CA SER A 340 -4.85 -5.82 -25.42
C SER A 340 -5.83 -6.06 -26.56
N TRP A 341 -5.58 -7.13 -27.32
CA TRP A 341 -6.55 -7.62 -28.32
C TRP A 341 -7.89 -8.01 -27.65
N LYS A 342 -7.84 -8.72 -26.52
CA LYS A 342 -9.03 -9.07 -25.74
C LYS A 342 -9.78 -7.82 -25.25
N TYR A 343 -9.05 -6.81 -24.78
CA TYR A 343 -9.63 -5.52 -24.39
C TYR A 343 -10.43 -4.91 -25.54
N LEU A 344 -9.83 -4.77 -26.72
CA LEU A 344 -10.52 -4.17 -27.88
C LEU A 344 -11.74 -4.98 -28.32
N TYR A 345 -11.70 -6.31 -28.18
CA TYR A 345 -12.85 -7.18 -28.41
C TYR A 345 -14.01 -6.89 -27.43
N TYR A 346 -13.73 -6.75 -26.13
CA TYR A 346 -14.76 -6.38 -25.16
C TYR A 346 -15.25 -4.94 -25.38
N MET A 347 -14.36 -3.98 -25.62
CA MET A 347 -14.75 -2.59 -25.92
C MET A 347 -15.65 -2.48 -27.15
N ALA A 348 -15.44 -3.34 -28.16
CA ALA A 348 -16.25 -3.32 -29.37
C ALA A 348 -17.65 -3.92 -29.16
N ARG A 349 -17.81 -4.85 -28.21
CA ARG A 349 -19.02 -5.70 -28.09
C ARG A 349 -19.84 -5.49 -26.84
N ALA A 350 -19.26 -5.04 -25.74
CA ALA A 350 -20.01 -4.81 -24.51
C ALA A 350 -21.08 -3.73 -24.69
N LYS A 351 -22.20 -3.88 -24.00
CA LYS A 351 -23.27 -2.88 -23.99
C LYS A 351 -22.96 -1.78 -22.97
N TYR A 352 -22.44 -2.14 -21.80
CA TYR A 352 -22.26 -1.20 -20.69
C TYR A 352 -20.78 -0.96 -20.37
N PHE A 353 -20.47 0.27 -19.97
CA PHE A 353 -19.13 0.74 -19.63
C PHE A 353 -19.20 1.59 -18.36
N VAL A 354 -18.36 1.30 -17.38
CA VAL A 354 -18.31 1.98 -16.08
C VAL A 354 -16.87 2.42 -15.83
N ASN A 355 -16.66 3.70 -15.58
CA ASN A 355 -15.33 4.21 -15.23
C ASN A 355 -15.40 5.47 -14.38
N ASN A 356 -14.34 5.76 -13.62
CA ASN A 356 -14.23 6.94 -12.75
C ASN A 356 -13.32 8.05 -13.29
N VAL A 357 -12.77 7.87 -14.49
CA VAL A 357 -11.85 8.80 -15.15
C VAL A 357 -12.19 8.93 -16.63
N ASN A 358 -11.42 8.30 -17.52
CA ASN A 358 -11.77 8.19 -18.92
C ASN A 358 -11.12 6.93 -19.51
N PHE A 359 -11.87 6.17 -20.29
CA PHE A 359 -11.29 5.11 -21.13
C PHE A 359 -10.26 5.67 -22.13
N ALA A 360 -9.41 4.77 -22.63
CA ALA A 360 -8.34 5.08 -23.58
C ALA A 360 -8.84 5.82 -24.83
N ASP A 361 -7.96 6.61 -25.45
CA ASP A 361 -8.26 7.35 -26.69
C ASP A 361 -8.65 6.45 -27.87
N SER A 362 -8.20 5.20 -27.86
CA SER A 362 -8.53 4.23 -28.91
C SER A 362 -9.97 3.71 -28.82
N TYR A 363 -10.65 3.93 -27.70
CA TYR A 363 -12.03 3.53 -27.52
C TYR A 363 -12.98 4.52 -28.22
N GLU A 364 -13.65 4.01 -29.24
CA GLU A 364 -14.71 4.69 -29.97
C GLU A 364 -16.05 4.03 -29.66
N LYS A 365 -16.87 4.70 -28.85
CA LYS A 365 -18.22 4.30 -28.50
C LYS A 365 -19.09 4.19 -29.77
N ARG A 366 -19.89 3.12 -29.88
CA ARG A 366 -20.88 2.95 -30.96
C ARG A 366 -22.31 3.04 -30.44
N LYS A 367 -23.26 3.28 -31.34
CA LYS A 367 -24.69 3.34 -31.03
C LYS A 367 -25.13 2.07 -30.28
N GLY A 368 -25.91 2.26 -29.21
CA GLY A 368 -26.41 1.19 -28.34
C GLY A 368 -25.48 0.80 -27.19
N GLN A 369 -24.26 1.36 -27.12
CA GLN A 369 -23.42 1.29 -25.93
C GLN A 369 -23.79 2.39 -24.94
N ILE A 370 -23.70 2.07 -23.66
CA ILE A 370 -23.99 2.95 -22.52
C ILE A 370 -22.73 3.11 -21.68
N GLU A 371 -22.30 4.34 -21.43
CA GLU A 371 -21.15 4.68 -20.60
C GLU A 371 -21.58 5.50 -19.39
N VAL A 372 -21.30 4.96 -18.20
CA VAL A 372 -21.51 5.58 -16.88
C VAL A 372 -20.16 6.12 -16.40
N GLN A 373 -20.10 7.43 -16.20
CA GLN A 373 -19.03 8.10 -15.49
C GLN A 373 -19.37 8.12 -14.00
N THR A 374 -18.53 7.47 -13.19
CA THR A 374 -18.78 7.33 -11.76
C THR A 374 -18.07 8.38 -10.92
N MET A 375 -17.16 9.17 -11.51
CA MET A 375 -16.25 10.05 -10.78
C MET A 375 -15.46 9.32 -9.68
N HIS A 376 -14.63 10.06 -8.94
CA HIS A 376 -13.78 9.52 -7.87
C HIS A 376 -13.76 10.39 -6.61
N GLY A 377 -14.79 11.22 -6.44
CA GLY A 377 -14.92 12.16 -5.32
C GLY A 377 -15.62 13.44 -5.72
N THR A 378 -16.27 14.07 -4.75
CA THR A 378 -16.79 15.43 -4.88
C THR A 378 -15.61 16.41 -5.06
N PRO A 379 -15.61 17.22 -6.13
CA PRO A 379 -14.46 18.03 -6.49
C PRO A 379 -14.37 19.29 -5.65
N LEU A 380 -13.52 19.25 -4.62
CA LEU A 380 -13.12 20.44 -3.87
C LEU A 380 -12.40 21.48 -4.75
N LYS A 381 -11.51 20.99 -5.62
CA LYS A 381 -10.69 21.81 -6.52
C LYS A 381 -11.34 21.87 -7.88
N THR A 382 -11.04 22.92 -8.65
CA THR A 382 -11.48 22.99 -10.05
C THR A 382 -11.02 21.75 -10.82
N ILE A 383 -11.87 21.27 -11.74
CA ILE A 383 -11.64 20.04 -12.52
C ILE A 383 -12.02 20.23 -13.97
N GLY A 384 -11.46 19.39 -14.84
CA GLY A 384 -11.77 19.43 -16.26
C GLY A 384 -11.47 20.80 -16.87
N LEU A 385 -12.37 21.28 -17.71
CA LEU A 385 -12.20 22.54 -18.45
C LEU A 385 -12.08 23.77 -17.54
N ASP A 386 -12.49 23.66 -16.28
CA ASP A 386 -12.43 24.76 -15.32
C ASP A 386 -11.04 24.90 -14.69
N VAL A 387 -10.11 23.97 -14.95
CA VAL A 387 -8.72 24.09 -14.50
C VAL A 387 -7.94 25.05 -15.41
N PRO A 388 -7.46 26.20 -14.89
CA PRO A 388 -6.69 27.14 -15.70
C PRO A 388 -5.38 26.50 -16.18
N GLY A 389 -5.12 26.58 -17.49
CA GLY A 389 -3.85 26.13 -18.09
C GLY A 389 -3.73 24.64 -18.40
N ASP A 390 -4.65 23.79 -17.92
CA ASP A 390 -4.63 22.33 -18.19
C ASP A 390 -4.85 21.99 -19.68
N PHE A 391 -5.53 22.88 -20.40
CA PHE A 391 -5.77 22.75 -21.84
C PHE A 391 -5.13 23.91 -22.62
N PRO A 392 -3.80 23.92 -22.81
CA PRO A 392 -3.09 25.03 -23.45
C PRO A 392 -3.40 25.18 -24.94
N THR A 393 -4.12 24.24 -25.56
CA THR A 393 -4.48 24.27 -26.97
C THR A 393 -5.94 23.89 -27.20
N LYS A 394 -6.57 24.47 -28.23
CA LYS A 394 -7.90 24.04 -28.70
C LYS A 394 -7.96 22.55 -29.07
N LYS A 395 -6.83 21.93 -29.42
CA LYS A 395 -6.75 20.50 -29.75
C LYS A 395 -6.86 19.62 -28.51
N SER A 396 -6.16 19.96 -27.42
CA SER A 396 -6.26 19.23 -26.15
C SER A 396 -7.65 19.36 -25.55
N GLU A 397 -8.24 20.56 -25.61
CA GLU A 397 -9.61 20.84 -25.17
C GLU A 397 -10.64 20.00 -25.95
N LYS A 398 -10.62 20.05 -27.29
CA LYS A 398 -11.52 19.25 -28.13
C LYS A 398 -11.37 17.74 -27.89
N LYS A 399 -10.15 17.27 -27.63
CA LYS A 399 -9.89 15.86 -27.33
C LYS A 399 -10.52 15.45 -25.99
N TYR A 400 -10.48 16.34 -25.00
CA TYR A 400 -11.12 16.11 -23.71
C TYR A 400 -12.65 16.10 -23.84
N ILE A 401 -13.23 17.13 -24.46
CA ILE A 401 -14.68 17.21 -24.71
C ILE A 401 -15.19 15.99 -25.47
N ARG A 402 -14.45 15.51 -26.49
CA ARG A 402 -14.82 14.28 -27.23
C ARG A 402 -14.95 13.07 -26.31
N LYS A 403 -14.15 12.97 -25.24
CA LYS A 403 -14.25 11.88 -24.28
C LYS A 403 -15.46 12.01 -23.37
N CYS A 404 -15.69 13.21 -22.85
CA CYS A 404 -16.84 13.52 -22.00
C CYS A 404 -18.18 13.30 -22.73
N LYS A 405 -18.25 13.64 -24.02
CA LYS A 405 -19.42 13.38 -24.88
C LYS A 405 -19.75 11.89 -25.07
N ARG A 406 -18.89 10.97 -24.65
CA ARG A 406 -19.20 9.54 -24.67
C ARG A 406 -20.07 9.12 -23.50
N TRP A 407 -20.06 9.85 -22.39
CA TRP A 407 -20.81 9.50 -21.19
C TRP A 407 -22.29 9.68 -21.44
N ASP A 408 -23.11 8.65 -21.23
CA ASP A 408 -24.57 8.77 -21.23
C ASP A 408 -25.05 9.22 -19.85
N TYR A 409 -24.34 8.76 -18.81
CA TYR A 409 -24.69 9.00 -17.43
C TYR A 409 -23.50 9.51 -16.63
N LEU A 410 -23.76 10.44 -15.73
CA LEU A 410 -22.82 10.91 -14.72
C LEU A 410 -23.46 10.75 -13.34
N ILE A 411 -22.86 9.96 -12.46
CA ILE A 411 -23.35 9.82 -11.08
C ILE A 411 -22.81 10.96 -10.21
N VAL A 412 -23.62 11.42 -9.26
CA VAL A 412 -23.29 12.53 -8.36
C VAL A 412 -23.74 12.23 -6.93
N GLN A 413 -23.04 12.81 -5.94
CA GLN A 413 -23.43 12.77 -4.52
C GLN A 413 -24.38 13.92 -4.13
N SER A 414 -24.39 14.98 -4.93
CA SER A 414 -25.12 16.21 -4.64
C SER A 414 -25.40 17.02 -5.90
N LYS A 415 -26.36 17.95 -5.76
CA LYS A 415 -26.62 19.00 -6.75
C LYS A 415 -25.38 19.87 -7.02
N PHE A 416 -24.53 20.10 -6.03
CA PHE A 416 -23.27 20.81 -6.20
C PHE A 416 -22.41 20.21 -7.33
N VAL A 417 -22.21 18.89 -7.33
CA VAL A 417 -21.44 18.21 -8.39
C VAL A 417 -22.18 18.25 -9.73
N ALA A 418 -23.50 18.14 -9.70
CA ALA A 418 -24.34 18.21 -10.90
C ALA A 418 -24.18 19.58 -11.61
N ASP A 419 -24.15 20.66 -10.85
CA ASP A 419 -24.06 22.03 -11.38
C ASP A 419 -22.67 22.36 -11.97
N LEU A 420 -21.61 21.65 -11.54
CA LEU A 420 -20.26 21.75 -12.13
C LEU A 420 -20.12 20.98 -13.46
N ALA A 421 -20.98 19.99 -13.72
CA ALA A 421 -20.80 19.09 -14.85
C ALA A 421 -20.86 19.79 -16.24
N PRO A 422 -21.76 20.77 -16.48
CA PRO A 422 -21.81 21.49 -17.75
C PRO A 422 -20.55 22.31 -18.03
N SER A 423 -19.95 22.98 -17.02
CA SER A 423 -18.73 23.77 -17.20
C SER A 423 -17.50 22.88 -17.37
N ALA A 424 -17.28 21.98 -16.41
CA ALA A 424 -16.08 21.15 -16.31
C ALA A 424 -15.97 20.11 -17.44
N PHE A 425 -17.11 19.59 -17.93
CA PHE A 425 -17.13 18.46 -18.86
C PHE A 425 -17.85 18.72 -20.18
N LYS A 426 -18.58 19.84 -20.32
CA LYS A 426 -19.59 20.02 -21.39
C LYS A 426 -20.56 18.82 -21.43
N PHE A 427 -20.95 18.37 -20.23
CA PHE A 427 -21.89 17.27 -20.07
C PHE A 427 -23.31 17.79 -20.22
N GLU A 428 -24.06 17.19 -21.14
CA GLU A 428 -25.43 17.59 -21.53
C GLU A 428 -26.41 16.41 -21.45
N ASN A 429 -25.94 15.25 -20.99
CA ASN A 429 -26.74 14.03 -20.89
C ASN A 429 -27.29 13.87 -19.46
N THR A 430 -27.66 12.65 -19.06
CA THR A 430 -28.39 12.40 -17.82
C THR A 430 -27.48 12.37 -16.60
N ILE A 431 -27.80 13.18 -15.59
CA ILE A 431 -27.20 13.11 -14.27
C ILE A 431 -27.98 12.09 -13.42
N MET A 432 -27.28 11.28 -12.65
CA MET A 432 -27.83 10.26 -11.75
C MET A 432 -27.60 10.70 -10.30
N ASP A 433 -28.67 11.12 -9.64
CA ASP A 433 -28.70 11.55 -8.24
C ASP A 433 -28.75 10.31 -7.32
N THR A 434 -27.64 9.57 -7.27
CA THR A 434 -27.61 8.22 -6.66
C THR A 434 -26.75 8.11 -5.43
N GLY A 435 -25.90 9.10 -5.14
CA GLY A 435 -24.76 8.87 -4.27
C GLY A 435 -23.67 8.07 -4.98
N TYR A 436 -22.64 7.69 -4.24
CA TYR A 436 -21.48 6.96 -4.76
C TYR A 436 -21.45 5.50 -4.31
N PRO A 437 -21.35 4.52 -5.24
CA PRO A 437 -21.25 3.10 -4.89
C PRO A 437 -20.21 2.76 -3.81
N ARG A 438 -19.11 3.51 -3.70
CA ARG A 438 -18.06 3.24 -2.71
C ARG A 438 -18.43 3.58 -1.27
N THR A 439 -19.48 4.36 -1.04
CA THR A 439 -19.93 4.74 0.31
C THR A 439 -20.93 3.74 0.87
N ASP A 440 -21.55 2.88 0.05
CA ASP A 440 -22.48 1.82 0.50
C ASP A 440 -21.85 0.95 1.62
N ILE A 441 -20.54 0.70 1.54
CA ILE A 441 -19.79 -0.06 2.55
C ILE A 441 -19.73 0.67 3.90
N LEU A 442 -19.74 2.01 3.91
CA LEU A 442 -19.70 2.82 5.13
C LEU A 442 -21.00 2.72 5.92
N TYR A 443 -22.10 2.32 5.30
CA TYR A 443 -23.35 2.00 6.01
C TYR A 443 -23.34 0.56 6.52
N SER A 444 -23.06 -0.39 5.64
CA SER A 444 -23.20 -1.82 5.94
C SER A 444 -22.10 -2.39 6.84
N SER A 445 -20.90 -1.81 6.81
CA SER A 445 -19.71 -2.30 7.54
C SER A 445 -19.36 -1.46 8.77
N ASN A 446 -20.17 -0.45 9.09
CA ASN A 446 -19.97 0.38 10.27
C ASN A 446 -20.54 -0.28 11.53
N ASN A 447 -19.91 -1.37 11.96
CA ASN A 447 -20.27 -2.11 13.17
C ASN A 447 -19.01 -2.63 13.89
N GLU A 448 -19.14 -2.93 15.19
CA GLU A 448 -18.00 -3.29 16.05
C GLU A 448 -17.26 -4.56 15.59
N GLU A 449 -17.98 -5.55 15.04
CA GLU A 449 -17.39 -6.81 14.56
C GLU A 449 -16.42 -6.54 13.41
N GLU A 450 -16.89 -5.80 12.40
CA GLU A 450 -16.09 -5.48 11.21
C GLU A 450 -14.95 -4.50 11.54
N MET A 451 -15.21 -3.51 12.39
CA MET A 451 -14.16 -2.63 12.90
C MET A 451 -13.07 -3.41 13.64
N GLY A 452 -13.45 -4.38 14.49
CA GLY A 452 -12.54 -5.25 15.21
C GLY A 452 -11.71 -6.14 14.29
N ARG A 453 -12.33 -6.68 13.23
CA ARG A 453 -11.68 -7.48 12.19
C ARG A 453 -10.65 -6.65 11.41
N LEU A 454 -11.03 -5.44 10.99
CA LEU A 454 -10.13 -4.52 10.27
C LEU A 454 -8.97 -4.05 11.14
N LYS A 455 -9.20 -3.72 12.42
CA LYS A 455 -8.13 -3.38 13.37
C LYS A 455 -7.12 -4.52 13.51
N GLU A 456 -7.60 -5.76 13.69
CA GLU A 456 -6.74 -6.94 13.77
C GLU A 456 -5.92 -7.15 12.49
N LYS A 457 -6.57 -7.05 11.32
CA LYS A 457 -5.92 -7.16 10.01
C LYS A 457 -4.80 -6.13 9.83
N LEU A 458 -5.00 -4.92 10.33
CA LEU A 458 -4.05 -3.81 10.23
C LEU A 458 -2.99 -3.81 11.35
N GLY A 459 -3.07 -4.74 12.30
CA GLY A 459 -2.19 -4.79 13.47
C GLY A 459 -2.43 -3.67 14.47
N LEU A 460 -3.65 -3.12 14.50
CA LEU A 460 -4.07 -2.07 15.41
C LEU A 460 -4.66 -2.67 16.70
N PRO A 461 -4.44 -2.03 17.86
CA PRO A 461 -5.08 -2.44 19.12
C PRO A 461 -6.60 -2.30 19.03
N LYS A 462 -7.33 -3.37 19.42
CA LYS A 462 -8.80 -3.42 19.34
C LYS A 462 -9.48 -2.50 20.35
N ASP A 463 -8.85 -2.30 21.50
CA ASP A 463 -9.31 -1.53 22.64
C ASP A 463 -9.11 -0.01 22.50
N LYS A 464 -8.32 0.44 21.53
CA LYS A 464 -8.07 1.87 21.28
C LYS A 464 -8.93 2.43 20.16
N LYS A 465 -9.29 3.70 20.29
CA LYS A 465 -9.89 4.51 19.23
C LYS A 465 -8.85 4.90 18.18
N VAL A 466 -9.28 5.25 16.98
CA VAL A 466 -8.40 5.55 15.84
C VAL A 466 -8.61 6.98 15.38
N ILE A 467 -7.53 7.75 15.38
CA ILE A 467 -7.46 9.05 14.71
C ILE A 467 -6.80 8.83 13.35
N MET A 468 -7.39 9.33 12.28
CA MET A 468 -6.73 9.32 10.96
C MET A 468 -6.24 10.70 10.59
N TYR A 469 -4.97 10.82 10.20
CA TYR A 469 -4.44 12.03 9.58
C TYR A 469 -4.24 11.82 8.06
N ALA A 470 -5.02 12.55 7.26
CA ALA A 470 -5.07 12.40 5.80
C ALA A 470 -4.87 13.73 5.04
N PRO A 471 -3.68 14.36 5.14
CA PRO A 471 -3.41 15.66 4.54
C PRO A 471 -3.26 15.61 3.01
N THR A 472 -3.54 16.74 2.37
CA THR A 472 -3.35 16.95 0.95
C THR A 472 -1.86 17.18 0.62
N TRP A 473 -1.43 16.76 -0.57
CA TRP A 473 -0.07 17.04 -1.04
C TRP A 473 0.14 18.52 -1.40
N ARG A 474 1.31 19.07 -1.05
CA ARG A 474 1.74 20.42 -1.45
C ARG A 474 2.74 20.37 -2.60
N VAL A 475 3.80 19.57 -2.42
CA VAL A 475 4.88 19.38 -3.38
C VAL A 475 4.96 17.90 -3.75
N ARG A 476 5.11 17.60 -5.04
CA ARG A 476 5.26 16.20 -5.49
C ARG A 476 6.56 15.61 -4.92
N ASP A 477 6.47 14.37 -4.46
CA ASP A 477 7.53 13.56 -3.87
C ASP A 477 8.18 14.20 -2.62
N LYS A 478 7.49 15.13 -1.94
CA LYS A 478 7.88 15.70 -0.64
C LYS A 478 6.67 15.74 0.30
N PHE A 479 6.86 15.28 1.53
CA PHE A 479 5.91 15.45 2.62
C PHE A 479 6.66 15.98 3.86
N GLU A 480 6.03 16.89 4.57
CA GLU A 480 6.53 17.46 5.81
C GLU A 480 5.41 17.37 6.83
N LEU A 481 5.68 16.68 7.94
CA LEU A 481 4.68 16.44 8.97
C LEU A 481 4.62 17.67 9.89
N MET A 482 3.53 18.40 9.82
CA MET A 482 3.33 19.60 10.64
C MET A 482 2.71 19.29 12.01
N LEU A 483 2.06 18.13 12.14
CA LEU A 483 1.39 17.70 13.36
C LEU A 483 2.41 17.22 14.39
N ASP A 484 2.29 17.70 15.63
CA ASP A 484 3.22 17.36 16.72
C ASP A 484 2.88 15.98 17.31
N LEU A 485 3.49 14.93 16.73
CA LEU A 485 3.24 13.55 17.14
C LEU A 485 3.65 13.25 18.58
N GLU A 486 4.71 13.90 19.08
CA GLU A 486 5.21 13.63 20.43
C GLU A 486 4.20 14.11 21.46
N LYS A 487 3.68 15.34 21.30
CA LYS A 487 2.62 15.85 22.18
C LYS A 487 1.32 15.05 22.05
N MET A 488 0.96 14.63 20.83
CA MET A 488 -0.23 13.78 20.64
C MET A 488 -0.08 12.45 21.37
N LYS A 489 1.09 11.83 21.30
CA LYS A 489 1.37 10.58 21.99
C LYS A 489 1.28 10.77 23.51
N GLU A 490 1.93 11.81 24.02
CA GLU A 490 1.93 12.13 25.46
C GLU A 490 0.50 12.28 26.00
N LYS A 491 -0.38 12.95 25.25
CA LYS A 491 -1.77 13.18 25.68
C LYS A 491 -2.72 12.03 25.42
N PHE A 492 -2.59 11.33 24.29
CA PHE A 492 -3.67 10.49 23.76
C PHE A 492 -3.31 9.02 23.56
N SER A 493 -2.06 8.61 23.81
CA SER A 493 -1.63 7.24 23.50
C SER A 493 -2.30 6.15 24.34
N ASP A 494 -2.89 6.47 25.49
CA ASP A 494 -3.63 5.51 26.31
C ASP A 494 -4.98 5.12 25.68
N GLU A 495 -5.67 6.06 25.03
CA GLU A 495 -7.00 5.85 24.45
C GLU A 495 -7.00 5.71 22.92
N TYR A 496 -6.06 6.38 22.24
CA TYR A 496 -6.04 6.50 20.79
C TYR A 496 -4.78 5.90 20.16
N VAL A 497 -4.92 5.52 18.89
CA VAL A 497 -3.81 5.36 17.94
C VAL A 497 -4.01 6.31 16.77
N LEU A 498 -2.90 6.74 16.15
CA LEU A 498 -2.92 7.59 14.97
C LEU A 498 -2.56 6.76 13.73
N ILE A 499 -3.42 6.77 12.71
CA ILE A 499 -3.11 6.23 11.39
C ILE A 499 -2.78 7.37 10.42
N LEU A 500 -1.71 7.21 9.65
CA LEU A 500 -1.33 8.13 8.59
C LEU A 500 -1.80 7.62 7.23
N ARG A 501 -2.45 8.49 6.47
CA ARG A 501 -2.91 8.21 5.10
C ARG A 501 -2.43 9.30 4.15
N LEU A 502 -1.18 9.22 3.72
CA LEU A 502 -0.61 10.25 2.85
C LEU A 502 -1.08 10.11 1.40
N HIS A 503 -1.16 11.24 0.71
CA HIS A 503 -1.49 11.24 -0.70
C HIS A 503 -0.36 10.62 -1.54
N HIS A 504 -0.69 9.81 -2.55
CA HIS A 504 0.30 9.12 -3.41
C HIS A 504 1.31 10.05 -4.13
N PHE A 505 1.00 11.34 -4.27
CA PHE A 505 1.93 12.33 -4.81
C PHE A 505 2.95 12.84 -3.81
N SER A 506 2.74 12.72 -2.50
CA SER A 506 3.69 13.12 -1.46
C SER A 506 4.34 11.93 -0.77
N ALA A 507 3.66 10.77 -0.77
CA ALA A 507 4.09 9.51 -0.14
C ALA A 507 5.54 9.09 -0.46
N LYS A 508 6.05 9.32 -1.67
CA LYS A 508 7.43 8.94 -2.01
C LYS A 508 8.51 9.72 -1.24
N GLY A 509 8.18 10.91 -0.75
CA GLY A 509 9.07 11.73 0.06
C GLY A 509 8.97 11.43 1.55
N TRP A 510 8.07 10.53 1.94
CA TRP A 510 7.84 10.17 3.33
C TRP A 510 8.83 9.13 3.82
N LYS A 511 9.31 9.31 5.05
CA LYS A 511 10.39 8.53 5.67
C LYS A 511 9.93 7.61 6.81
N GLY A 512 8.62 7.35 6.84
CA GLY A 512 7.97 6.58 7.89
C GLY A 512 7.83 7.31 9.22
N VAL A 513 7.13 6.65 10.14
CA VAL A 513 6.93 7.05 11.54
C VAL A 513 7.82 6.23 12.48
N PRO A 514 8.13 6.74 13.69
CA PRO A 514 8.67 5.91 14.78
C PRO A 514 7.76 4.70 15.04
N ALA A 515 8.35 3.53 15.34
CA ALA A 515 7.62 2.30 15.61
C ALA A 515 7.17 2.23 17.08
N ASP A 516 6.43 3.23 17.51
CA ASP A 516 6.26 3.58 18.91
C ASP A 516 4.95 3.07 19.55
N GLY A 517 4.23 2.23 18.81
CA GLY A 517 2.93 1.67 19.18
C GLY A 517 1.76 2.63 19.10
N PHE A 518 2.00 3.92 18.82
CA PHE A 518 0.99 4.96 18.72
C PHE A 518 0.69 5.33 17.27
N VAL A 519 1.70 5.47 16.42
CA VAL A 519 1.51 5.90 15.02
C VAL A 519 1.72 4.75 14.03
N TYR A 520 0.76 4.59 13.11
CA TYR A 520 0.75 3.54 12.09
C TYR A 520 0.69 4.16 10.69
N ASP A 521 1.67 3.88 9.84
CA ASP A 521 1.65 4.35 8.46
C ASP A 521 0.87 3.40 7.55
N LEU A 522 -0.33 3.83 7.15
CA LEU A 522 -1.24 3.10 6.26
C LEU A 522 -1.36 3.77 4.88
N THR A 523 -0.34 4.55 4.47
CA THR A 523 -0.29 5.26 3.18
C THR A 523 -0.44 4.31 1.98
N ASP A 524 0.11 3.10 2.07
CA ASP A 524 0.05 2.11 0.97
C ASP A 524 -1.14 1.16 1.04
N TYR A 525 -1.97 1.26 2.09
CA TYR A 525 -3.16 0.41 2.22
C TYR A 525 -4.16 0.65 1.06
N GLU A 526 -4.78 -0.41 0.52
CA GLU A 526 -5.47 -0.26 -0.77
C GLU A 526 -6.84 0.42 -0.66
N SER A 527 -7.64 0.05 0.35
CA SER A 527 -9.00 0.54 0.59
C SER A 527 -8.97 1.73 1.56
N ILE A 528 -9.42 2.90 1.13
CA ILE A 528 -9.57 4.03 2.08
C ILE A 528 -10.87 3.90 2.87
N GLU A 529 -11.85 3.22 2.29
CA GLU A 529 -13.15 2.96 2.87
C GLU A 529 -13.03 2.15 4.18
N ASP A 530 -12.17 1.12 4.22
CA ASP A 530 -11.89 0.37 5.45
C ASP A 530 -11.26 1.27 6.52
N LEU A 531 -10.38 2.20 6.11
CA LEU A 531 -9.75 3.14 7.03
C LEU A 531 -10.80 4.10 7.62
N TYR A 532 -11.75 4.57 6.81
CA TYR A 532 -12.86 5.39 7.31
C TYR A 532 -13.68 4.63 8.36
N ILE A 533 -14.04 3.37 8.10
CA ILE A 533 -14.85 2.55 9.01
C ILE A 533 -14.22 2.44 10.40
N ILE A 534 -12.90 2.25 10.49
CA ILE A 534 -12.22 2.14 11.79
C ILE A 534 -11.89 3.49 12.43
N THR A 535 -11.98 4.60 11.70
CA THR A 535 -11.58 5.93 12.17
C THR A 535 -12.70 6.56 13.00
N ASP A 536 -12.35 6.99 14.20
CA ASP A 536 -13.24 7.74 15.11
C ASP A 536 -13.14 9.25 14.86
N ILE A 537 -11.95 9.76 14.58
CA ILE A 537 -11.70 11.20 14.31
C ILE A 537 -10.86 11.34 13.04
N LEU A 538 -11.35 12.13 12.08
CA LEU A 538 -10.58 12.47 10.88
C LEU A 538 -9.92 13.84 11.02
N ILE A 539 -8.59 13.88 10.97
CA ILE A 539 -7.81 15.10 10.80
C ILE A 539 -7.44 15.21 9.31
N THR A 540 -7.91 16.26 8.65
CA THR A 540 -7.67 16.51 7.22
C THR A 540 -7.44 17.99 6.96
N ASP A 541 -7.26 18.37 5.70
CA ASP A 541 -7.17 19.75 5.25
C ASP A 541 -8.09 19.92 4.01
N TYR A 542 -7.56 20.44 2.91
CA TYR A 542 -8.21 20.61 1.61
C TYR A 542 -8.31 19.30 0.80
N SER A 543 -8.72 18.22 1.43
CA SER A 543 -8.83 16.90 0.81
C SER A 543 -10.28 16.53 0.57
N SER A 544 -10.59 15.92 -0.57
CA SER A 544 -11.94 15.47 -0.90
C SER A 544 -12.40 14.27 -0.05
N VAL A 545 -11.55 13.72 0.82
CA VAL A 545 -11.90 12.62 1.74
C VAL A 545 -13.00 13.02 2.72
N MET A 546 -13.12 14.31 3.05
CA MET A 546 -14.17 14.80 3.95
C MET A 546 -15.58 14.50 3.44
N PHE A 547 -15.81 14.51 2.13
CA PHE A 547 -17.13 14.24 1.55
C PHE A 547 -17.55 12.79 1.73
N ASP A 548 -16.63 11.84 1.57
CA ASP A 548 -16.94 10.42 1.79
C ASP A 548 -17.03 10.11 3.29
N TYR A 549 -16.16 10.70 4.11
CA TYR A 549 -16.12 10.44 5.56
C TYR A 549 -17.33 11.02 6.29
N ALA A 550 -17.90 12.14 5.81
CA ALA A 550 -19.11 12.73 6.35
C ALA A 550 -20.31 11.76 6.39
N VAL A 551 -20.32 10.74 5.53
CA VAL A 551 -21.34 9.67 5.56
C VAL A 551 -21.40 8.94 6.91
N LEU A 552 -20.30 8.88 7.66
CA LEU A 552 -20.24 8.22 8.97
C LEU A 552 -20.78 9.09 10.12
N ASP A 553 -21.06 10.38 9.87
CA ASP A 553 -21.47 11.36 10.89
C ASP A 553 -20.51 11.41 12.08
N ARG A 554 -19.19 11.38 11.77
CA ARG A 554 -18.10 11.37 12.76
C ARG A 554 -17.29 12.66 12.74
N PRO A 555 -16.63 13.01 13.87
CA PRO A 555 -15.87 14.26 13.98
C PRO A 555 -14.78 14.42 12.91
N MET A 556 -14.72 15.62 12.33
CA MET A 556 -13.69 16.05 11.40
C MET A 556 -13.00 17.31 11.92
N LEU A 557 -11.68 17.30 11.95
CA LEU A 557 -10.83 18.42 12.34
C LEU A 557 -10.00 18.87 11.13
N PHE A 558 -10.04 20.17 10.81
CA PHE A 558 -9.39 20.69 9.61
C PHE A 558 -8.08 21.40 9.99
N PHE A 559 -6.96 20.68 9.89
CA PHE A 559 -5.63 21.24 10.16
C PHE A 559 -5.11 22.02 8.94
N THR A 560 -5.47 23.30 8.90
CA THR A 560 -5.30 24.24 7.78
C THR A 560 -4.19 25.26 8.04
N TYR A 561 -3.04 24.80 8.51
CA TYR A 561 -1.87 25.63 8.88
C TYR A 561 -1.36 26.56 7.77
N ASP A 562 -1.71 26.29 6.50
CA ASP A 562 -1.28 27.05 5.32
C ASP A 562 -2.45 27.55 4.44
N LEU A 563 -3.62 27.82 5.02
CA LEU A 563 -4.84 28.19 4.29
C LEU A 563 -4.65 29.34 3.30
N ASP A 564 -4.12 30.47 3.77
CA ASP A 564 -3.92 31.65 2.92
C ASP A 564 -2.97 31.35 1.74
N GLU A 565 -1.90 30.59 1.99
CA GLU A 565 -0.96 30.21 0.93
C GLU A 565 -1.61 29.22 -0.06
N TYR A 566 -2.38 28.26 0.44
CA TYR A 566 -2.98 27.23 -0.40
C TYR A 566 -4.07 27.79 -1.32
N ARG A 567 -5.00 28.59 -0.75
CA ARG A 567 -6.11 29.24 -1.48
C ARG A 567 -5.59 30.16 -2.58
N ASP A 568 -4.62 31.01 -2.24
CA ASP A 568 -4.25 32.14 -3.09
C ASP A 568 -3.15 31.79 -4.11
N LYS A 569 -2.35 30.74 -3.85
CA LYS A 569 -1.17 30.43 -4.68
C LYS A 569 -1.11 29.03 -5.26
N LEU A 570 -1.74 28.03 -4.63
CA LEU A 570 -1.57 26.63 -5.05
C LEU A 570 -2.72 26.13 -5.92
N ARG A 571 -3.98 26.34 -5.53
CA ARG A 571 -5.15 25.86 -6.29
C ARG A 571 -6.42 26.68 -6.00
N GLY A 572 -7.24 26.88 -7.03
CA GLY A 572 -8.60 27.38 -6.85
C GLY A 572 -9.51 26.33 -6.21
N PHE A 573 -10.38 26.79 -5.31
CA PHE A 573 -11.43 25.99 -4.70
C PHE A 573 -12.79 26.24 -5.37
N ASN A 574 -13.62 25.20 -5.41
CA ASN A 574 -15.04 25.31 -5.76
C ASN A 574 -15.92 25.59 -4.52
N ILE A 575 -15.35 25.50 -3.31
CA ILE A 575 -16.05 25.71 -2.03
C ILE A 575 -15.30 26.76 -1.20
N ASP A 576 -16.03 27.46 -0.35
CA ASP A 576 -15.46 28.34 0.67
C ASP A 576 -15.22 27.54 1.97
N ILE A 577 -14.01 26.98 2.13
CA ILE A 577 -13.72 26.08 3.26
C ILE A 577 -13.87 26.75 4.63
N GLU A 578 -13.70 28.08 4.71
CA GLU A 578 -13.87 28.84 5.96
C GLU A 578 -15.32 28.83 6.44
N LYS A 579 -16.27 28.77 5.50
CA LYS A 579 -17.70 28.75 5.79
C LYS A 579 -18.31 27.36 5.78
N GLU A 580 -17.78 26.47 4.93
CA GLU A 580 -18.47 25.24 4.55
C GLU A 580 -17.83 23.98 5.13
N ALA A 581 -16.65 24.04 5.74
CA ALA A 581 -16.05 22.85 6.35
C ALA A 581 -16.90 22.29 7.51
N PRO A 582 -17.16 20.97 7.56
CA PRO A 582 -17.94 20.31 8.62
C PRO A 582 -17.10 20.07 9.88
N GLY A 583 -16.48 21.12 10.41
CA GLY A 583 -15.59 21.05 11.57
C GLY A 583 -14.79 22.35 11.79
N PRO A 584 -14.03 22.44 12.89
CA PRO A 584 -13.20 23.61 13.16
C PRO A 584 -12.01 23.68 12.20
N LEU A 585 -11.63 24.90 11.82
CA LEU A 585 -10.37 25.18 11.16
C LEU A 585 -9.31 25.47 12.21
N LEU A 586 -8.24 24.68 12.18
CA LEU A 586 -7.17 24.66 13.18
C LEU A 586 -5.85 24.98 12.48
N TYR A 587 -5.09 25.93 12.99
CA TYR A 587 -3.89 26.47 12.33
C TYR A 587 -2.60 25.97 12.97
N THR A 588 -2.68 25.46 14.20
CA THR A 588 -1.53 24.95 14.96
C THR A 588 -1.78 23.54 15.48
N SER A 589 -0.71 22.79 15.72
CA SER A 589 -0.81 21.48 16.37
C SER A 589 -1.49 21.59 17.73
N ASP A 590 -1.19 22.63 18.52
CA ASP A 590 -1.79 22.80 19.85
C ASP A 590 -3.32 22.98 19.77
N GLU A 591 -3.84 23.68 18.76
CA GLU A 591 -5.28 23.77 18.48
C GLU A 591 -5.90 22.42 18.09
N VAL A 592 -5.17 21.58 17.34
CA VAL A 592 -5.60 20.20 17.04
C VAL A 592 -5.69 19.36 18.31
N LEU A 593 -4.69 19.45 19.19
CA LEU A 593 -4.69 18.72 20.45
C LEU A 593 -5.82 19.19 21.37
N ASP A 594 -6.04 20.50 21.48
CA ASP A 594 -7.12 21.08 22.29
C ASP A 594 -8.51 20.64 21.79
N ALA A 595 -8.72 20.60 20.47
CA ALA A 595 -9.96 20.13 19.87
C ALA A 595 -10.22 18.62 20.13
N ILE A 596 -9.18 17.80 20.23
CA ILE A 596 -9.30 16.37 20.59
C ILE A 596 -9.58 16.21 22.09
N GLU A 597 -8.93 17.02 22.93
CA GLU A 597 -9.11 16.99 24.39
C GLU A 597 -10.53 17.44 24.80
N HIS A 598 -11.10 18.41 24.08
CA HIS A 598 -12.46 18.94 24.27
C HIS A 598 -13.40 18.51 23.13
N LEU A 599 -13.34 17.23 22.74
CA LEU A 599 -14.03 16.72 21.56
C LEU A 599 -15.56 16.94 21.60
N ASP A 600 -16.20 16.68 22.73
CA ASP A 600 -17.67 16.84 22.85
C ASP A 600 -18.13 18.28 22.59
N GLU A 601 -17.41 19.26 23.13
CA GLU A 601 -17.65 20.68 22.87
C GLU A 601 -17.35 21.04 21.40
N THR A 602 -16.27 20.48 20.85
CA THR A 602 -15.89 20.68 19.44
C THR A 602 -16.98 20.16 18.49
N ILE A 603 -17.57 19.01 18.79
CA ILE A 603 -18.68 18.42 18.03
C ILE A 603 -19.91 19.32 18.12
N GLU A 604 -20.31 19.71 19.33
CA GLU A 604 -21.51 20.55 19.53
C GLU A 604 -21.39 21.89 18.81
N ASN A 605 -20.21 22.54 18.91
CA ASN A 605 -19.92 23.80 18.22
C ASN A 605 -19.91 23.67 16.69
N SER A 606 -19.67 22.46 16.16
CA SER A 606 -19.61 22.19 14.72
C SER A 606 -20.93 21.68 14.14
N LYS A 607 -21.92 21.31 14.97
CA LYS A 607 -23.16 20.63 14.57
C LYS A 607 -23.89 21.31 13.41
N GLN A 608 -24.11 22.62 13.50
CA GLN A 608 -24.80 23.37 12.44
C GLN A 608 -24.05 23.35 11.11
N ARG A 609 -22.72 23.34 11.13
CA ARG A 609 -21.89 23.27 9.92
C ARG A 609 -21.92 21.86 9.33
N VAL A 610 -21.90 20.83 10.19
CA VAL A 610 -22.04 19.42 9.76
C VAL A 610 -23.39 19.20 9.08
N ASP A 611 -24.48 19.65 9.70
CA ASP A 611 -25.83 19.53 9.13
C ASP A 611 -25.93 20.23 7.76
N ALA A 612 -25.46 21.48 7.66
CA ALA A 612 -25.44 22.24 6.41
C ALA A 612 -24.56 21.58 5.33
N PHE A 613 -23.42 21.00 5.73
CA PHE A 613 -22.55 20.24 4.83
C PHE A 613 -23.24 18.98 4.31
N HIS A 614 -23.96 18.25 5.17
CA HIS A 614 -24.71 17.06 4.78
C HIS A 614 -25.78 17.38 3.75
N GLU A 615 -26.60 18.40 4.01
CA GLU A 615 -27.65 18.86 3.10
C GLU A 615 -27.10 19.31 1.73
N THR A 616 -25.92 19.92 1.73
CA THR A 616 -25.33 20.48 0.51
C THR A 616 -24.57 19.44 -0.31
N TYR A 617 -23.76 18.60 0.34
CA TYR A 617 -22.73 17.84 -0.35
C TYR A 617 -22.96 16.34 -0.44
N ILE A 618 -23.74 15.76 0.47
CA ILE A 618 -24.07 14.32 0.48
C ILE A 618 -25.58 14.00 0.58
N PRO A 619 -26.52 14.83 0.06
CA PRO A 619 -27.96 14.59 0.20
C PRO A 619 -28.45 13.33 -0.54
N TYR A 620 -27.67 12.79 -1.48
CA TYR A 620 -28.05 11.61 -2.27
C TYR A 620 -27.41 10.32 -1.76
N GLU A 621 -26.52 10.40 -0.77
CA GLU A 621 -25.85 9.23 -0.22
C GLU A 621 -26.83 8.30 0.49
N CYS A 622 -26.63 7.00 0.32
CA CYS A 622 -27.48 5.95 0.88
C CYS A 622 -26.77 4.60 0.86
N GLU A 623 -27.33 3.60 1.54
CA GLU A 623 -26.76 2.25 1.63
C GLU A 623 -26.85 1.42 0.32
N ASN A 624 -27.55 1.92 -0.70
CA ASN A 624 -27.84 1.18 -1.94
C ASN A 624 -27.55 1.95 -3.23
N SER A 625 -26.54 2.82 -3.21
CA SER A 625 -26.13 3.61 -4.39
C SER A 625 -25.75 2.71 -5.56
N SER A 626 -25.08 1.58 -5.31
CA SER A 626 -24.74 0.57 -6.33
C SER A 626 -25.97 0.01 -7.05
N GLU A 627 -27.03 -0.31 -6.30
CA GLU A 627 -28.29 -0.80 -6.86
C GLU A 627 -28.98 0.28 -7.70
N LYS A 628 -29.09 1.51 -7.17
CA LYS A 628 -29.70 2.65 -7.88
C LYS A 628 -29.02 2.90 -9.22
N VAL A 629 -27.68 2.96 -9.22
CA VAL A 629 -26.89 3.14 -10.46
C VAL A 629 -27.15 1.99 -11.45
N PHE A 630 -27.18 0.74 -10.97
CA PHE A 630 -27.44 -0.42 -11.82
C PHE A 630 -28.85 -0.42 -12.45
N ASN A 631 -29.86 0.02 -11.70
CA ASN A 631 -31.22 0.14 -12.22
C ASN A 631 -31.31 1.24 -13.29
N MET A 632 -30.81 2.44 -12.97
CA MET A 632 -30.85 3.58 -13.89
C MET A 632 -30.05 3.32 -15.17
N MET A 633 -28.89 2.64 -15.10
CA MET A 633 -28.11 2.35 -16.31
C MET A 633 -28.84 1.39 -17.27
N GLN A 634 -29.81 0.63 -16.77
CA GLN A 634 -30.66 -0.23 -17.61
C GLN A 634 -31.84 0.52 -18.23
N GLY A 635 -32.07 1.78 -17.84
CA GLY A 635 -33.24 2.57 -18.23
C GLY A 635 -34.51 2.21 -17.45
N LYS A 636 -34.34 1.66 -16.25
CA LYS A 636 -35.39 1.47 -15.24
C LYS A 636 -35.23 2.58 -14.21
#